data_AF-A0A848GY53-F1
#
_entry.id   AF-A0A848GY53-F1
#
_cell.length_a   1.000
_cell.length_b   1.000
_cell.length_c   1.000
_cell.angle_alpha   90.00
_cell.angle_beta   90.00
_cell.angle_gamma   90.00
#
_symmetry.space_group_name_H-M   'P 1'
#
loop_
_entity.id
_entity.type
_entity.pdbx_description
1 polymer ?
#
loop_
_entity_poly.entity_id
_entity_poly.type
_entity_poly.pdbx_seq_one_letter_code
_entity_poly.pdbx_strand_id
1 'polypeptide(L)'
;MKALPLRYLSLLALLLSVFCRCYSQDKLYVVNGYELGYVDMADYTYKKMVTLPTIFTDLAITPDGKFYAIYGGSLYEVNPVTGACTPVLINPSFGLGNSMVSDRNGNLFVAGNGNMLYKIDLKAGAASFVGNMIASPGGDLCFSDGKLYMVTISNTLVEITLSTDRNSIVSQREAGRLNVRGSVYSIGSNQYGICYLISTAKELALIDLEDATTYVISNIKGDMGDVWGIAMEGEGGNDRDIEICGNGIDDDHNGHTDGDDMACRLSRGTCNSESREIFREDFGVGNGFGDPLQELGNGAYKFSTTAPLQEGYYTIVSDPQLAQGNSTWKQMTDHSGKPGGRMMVVNGSFLPGEFYRKKITGLCGGLQYALAVSACSVISPAVSCGPNTTPVPSRIRFRIEDENGNTLGQLSERYIPADPDPQGRWKDYGMIFTLPENVQNIQIVLLNDAPGGCGNDLAIDDILLSTCKPVLPVKINGNNSPAAACIGSTVSLTADRTGISLNNPVFSWQKLDEADGQWKDIPNARGEVFILSDLTSADTGQFRVQIKENNSGPCMKEAVSAVVVLRPKAPPVMTVTDAIKVCNGKPLIMQASTTATLAKATWESPNGARYDGLNAQVTNTATAQNEGKYVLTATNTDGCTSTAHTQVIIQEVTDPGTISFKDNACPGESLKIEVKDYSGDTIQWQIAGSPHIQGTQDKLVAIWNKPGVYPVKYSVISACGPVEVTVPRPAVVRELPTVDLGSDTLICRGLQLMLHPRYSSDVTTFSWQDGPFNTETHFTTSGPGVYKITVKNEWGCKASDNVNIQEKYCGCDVYLPTAFSPNGDGKNDIFKPVLYCVTKKFRFRVYNRWGQLIFSTTNPGEGWNGTLPGGNKAGIGSYIWTLEYESFDFPDVIKKTGAVTVVL
;
A
#
# COMPACT_ATOMS: atom_id res chain seq x y z
N MET A 1 -99.56 45.56 -14.88
CA MET A 1 -98.43 44.85 -15.51
C MET A 1 -97.15 45.55 -15.10
N LYS A 2 -96.11 44.94 -14.55
CA LYS A 2 -95.94 43.75 -13.72
C LYS A 2 -94.69 44.13 -12.89
N ALA A 3 -94.78 44.11 -11.57
CA ALA A 3 -93.62 44.28 -10.71
C ALA A 3 -92.61 43.18 -11.03
N LEU A 4 -91.41 43.55 -11.49
CA LEU A 4 -90.30 42.61 -11.60
C LEU A 4 -89.77 42.29 -10.20
N PRO A 5 -89.40 41.03 -9.91
CA PRO A 5 -89.09 40.60 -8.56
C PRO A 5 -87.69 41.04 -8.14
N LEU A 6 -87.57 41.39 -6.85
CA LEU A 6 -86.37 41.73 -6.09
C LEU A 6 -85.25 40.66 -6.08
N ARG A 7 -85.32 39.63 -6.94
CA ARG A 7 -84.37 38.49 -7.01
C ARG A 7 -83.15 38.73 -7.91
N TYR A 8 -83.11 39.80 -8.70
CA TYR A 8 -81.99 40.08 -9.61
C TYR A 8 -80.94 41.05 -9.05
N LEU A 9 -81.28 41.93 -8.10
CA LEU A 9 -80.27 42.74 -7.39
C LEU A 9 -79.46 41.92 -6.38
N SER A 10 -80.06 40.88 -5.80
CA SER A 10 -79.35 39.97 -4.90
C SER A 10 -78.44 38.98 -5.64
N LEU A 11 -78.73 38.65 -6.91
CA LEU A 11 -77.82 37.82 -7.72
C LEU A 11 -76.64 38.61 -8.28
N LEU A 12 -76.79 39.89 -8.63
CA LEU A 12 -75.64 40.71 -9.03
C LEU A 12 -74.72 41.04 -7.84
N ALA A 13 -75.30 41.24 -6.65
CA ALA A 13 -74.54 41.40 -5.40
C ALA A 13 -73.93 40.08 -4.90
N LEU A 14 -74.54 38.91 -5.17
CA LEU A 14 -73.92 37.60 -4.91
C LEU A 14 -72.83 37.27 -5.93
N LEU A 15 -72.98 37.63 -7.21
CA LEU A 15 -71.95 37.38 -8.24
C LEU A 15 -70.73 38.31 -8.08
N LEU A 16 -70.92 39.54 -7.59
CA LEU A 16 -69.79 40.41 -7.19
C LEU A 16 -69.15 40.03 -5.85
N SER A 17 -69.80 39.24 -4.99
CA SER A 17 -69.22 38.75 -3.72
C SER A 17 -68.68 37.32 -3.79
N VAL A 18 -69.03 36.54 -4.83
CA VAL A 18 -68.49 35.17 -5.05
C VAL A 18 -67.20 35.19 -5.88
N PHE A 19 -66.94 36.23 -6.68
CA PHE A 19 -65.61 36.48 -7.28
C PHE A 19 -64.66 37.28 -6.37
N CYS A 20 -65.12 37.64 -5.17
CA CYS A 20 -64.31 38.17 -4.08
C CYS A 20 -64.30 37.17 -2.91
N ARG A 21 -64.21 35.86 -3.19
CA ARG A 21 -63.52 34.97 -2.27
C ARG A 21 -62.05 35.33 -2.38
N CYS A 22 -61.67 36.34 -1.60
CA CYS A 22 -60.31 36.67 -1.28
C CYS A 22 -59.48 35.40 -1.22
N TYR A 23 -58.46 35.30 -2.08
CA TYR A 23 -57.18 34.78 -1.60
C TYR A 23 -57.00 35.36 -0.20
N SER A 24 -56.94 34.53 0.85
CA SER A 24 -56.60 35.04 2.16
C SER A 24 -55.31 35.84 1.98
N GLN A 25 -55.27 37.06 2.52
CA GLN A 25 -54.00 37.76 2.58
C GLN A 25 -53.04 36.81 3.30
N ASP A 26 -51.97 36.38 2.63
CA ASP A 26 -51.02 35.44 3.22
C ASP A 26 -50.58 36.01 4.58
N LYS A 27 -50.76 35.21 5.63
CA LYS A 27 -50.31 35.55 6.97
C LYS A 27 -49.11 34.69 7.28
N LEU A 28 -48.04 35.34 7.69
CA LEU A 28 -46.89 34.65 8.26
C LEU A 28 -47.13 34.58 9.76
N TYR A 29 -47.56 33.43 10.26
CA TYR A 29 -47.79 33.22 11.68
C TYR A 29 -46.46 33.09 12.39
N VAL A 30 -46.36 33.72 13.55
CA VAL A 30 -45.11 33.88 14.29
C VAL A 30 -45.35 33.46 15.73
N VAL A 31 -44.49 32.59 16.25
CA VAL A 31 -44.41 32.35 17.69
C VAL A 31 -43.22 33.12 18.29
N ASN A 32 -43.52 33.88 19.34
CA ASN A 32 -42.60 34.85 19.92
C ASN A 32 -42.76 34.89 21.45
N GLY A 33 -41.89 34.18 22.17
CA GLY A 33 -42.03 34.05 23.62
C GLY A 33 -43.40 33.44 23.99
N TYR A 34 -44.21 34.18 24.74
CA TYR A 34 -45.56 33.78 25.15
C TYR A 34 -46.65 34.26 24.18
N GLU A 35 -46.32 34.61 22.94
CA GLU A 35 -47.28 35.17 21.99
C GLU A 35 -47.35 34.35 20.71
N LEU A 36 -48.59 34.13 20.25
CA LEU A 36 -48.87 33.78 18.86
C LEU A 36 -49.41 35.04 18.18
N GLY A 37 -48.76 35.42 17.08
CA GLY A 37 -49.16 36.54 16.23
C GLY A 37 -49.02 36.20 14.76
N TYR A 38 -49.20 37.19 13.90
CA TYR A 38 -48.88 37.07 12.48
C TYR A 38 -48.35 38.39 11.93
N VAL A 39 -47.54 38.30 10.88
CA VAL A 39 -47.19 39.41 10.00
C VAL A 39 -48.19 39.39 8.83
N ASP A 40 -48.84 40.54 8.62
CA ASP A 40 -49.72 40.77 7.48
C ASP A 40 -48.87 41.07 6.24
N MET A 41 -48.85 40.14 5.28
CA MET A 41 -47.96 40.26 4.12
C MET A 41 -48.37 41.39 3.15
N ALA A 42 -49.53 42.01 3.34
CA ALA A 42 -49.97 43.15 2.53
C ALA A 42 -49.31 44.47 2.95
N ASP A 43 -49.00 44.66 4.23
CA ASP A 43 -48.45 45.92 4.76
C ASP A 43 -47.21 45.75 5.67
N TYR A 44 -46.81 44.50 5.89
CA TYR A 44 -45.68 44.05 6.71
C TYR A 44 -45.82 44.40 8.20
N THR A 45 -47.05 44.52 8.70
CA THR A 45 -47.33 44.81 10.12
C THR A 45 -47.50 43.54 10.95
N TYR A 46 -46.85 43.48 12.11
CA TYR A 46 -47.06 42.43 13.11
C TYR A 46 -48.31 42.72 13.94
N LYS A 47 -49.17 41.70 14.08
CA LYS A 47 -50.40 41.73 14.88
C LYS A 47 -50.41 40.54 15.84
N LYS A 48 -50.42 40.82 17.13
CA LYS A 48 -50.63 39.80 18.18
C LYS A 48 -52.03 39.20 18.06
N MET A 49 -52.13 37.87 18.12
CA MET A 49 -53.42 37.16 18.16
C MET A 49 -53.80 36.78 19.58
N VAL A 50 -52.94 36.03 20.26
CA VAL A 50 -53.24 35.47 21.58
C VAL A 50 -51.97 35.28 22.42
N THR A 51 -52.12 35.27 23.73
CA THR A 51 -51.06 34.92 24.67
C THR A 51 -51.10 33.41 24.93
N LEU A 52 -49.96 32.73 24.76
CA LEU A 52 -49.77 31.32 24.98
C LEU A 52 -49.39 31.02 26.45
N PRO A 53 -49.75 29.83 26.98
CA PRO A 53 -49.44 29.46 28.36
C PRO A 53 -47.97 29.08 28.58
N THR A 54 -47.20 28.85 27.52
CA THR A 54 -45.79 28.49 27.54
C THR A 54 -45.07 29.09 26.33
N ILE A 55 -43.74 29.07 26.37
CA ILE A 55 -42.88 29.45 25.25
C ILE A 55 -42.65 28.22 24.39
N PHE A 56 -43.07 28.24 23.13
CA PHE A 56 -42.78 27.16 22.18
C PHE A 56 -41.48 27.45 21.43
N THR A 57 -40.76 26.39 21.07
CA THR A 57 -39.52 26.51 20.29
C THR A 57 -39.77 26.63 18.80
N ASP A 58 -40.88 26.08 18.31
CA ASP A 58 -41.28 26.23 16.91
C ASP A 58 -42.79 25.98 16.69
N LEU A 59 -43.28 26.32 15.49
CA LEU A 59 -44.68 26.26 15.05
C LEU A 59 -44.76 25.68 13.63
N ALA A 60 -45.72 24.79 13.36
CA ALA A 60 -46.05 24.34 12.01
C ALA A 60 -47.56 24.32 11.80
N ILE A 61 -48.00 24.50 10.54
CA ILE A 61 -49.42 24.41 10.15
C ILE A 61 -49.61 23.25 9.18
N THR A 62 -50.51 22.32 9.51
CA THR A 62 -50.85 21.21 8.62
C THR A 62 -51.82 21.63 7.52
N PRO A 63 -51.93 20.90 6.38
CA PRO A 63 -52.80 21.26 5.26
C PRO A 63 -54.30 21.41 5.60
N ASP A 64 -54.77 20.84 6.71
CA ASP A 64 -56.13 21.02 7.23
C ASP A 64 -56.31 22.29 8.09
N GLY A 65 -55.26 23.10 8.23
CA GLY A 65 -55.26 24.40 8.92
C GLY A 65 -55.04 24.32 10.43
N LYS A 66 -54.61 23.17 10.96
CA LYS A 66 -54.32 23.03 12.39
C LYS A 66 -52.92 23.50 12.74
N PHE A 67 -52.80 24.15 13.90
CA PHE A 67 -51.54 24.67 14.41
C PHE A 67 -50.95 23.65 15.37
N TYR A 68 -49.71 23.28 15.14
CA TYR A 68 -48.93 22.46 16.05
C TYR A 68 -47.70 23.23 16.52
N ALA A 69 -47.37 23.10 17.79
CA ALA A 69 -46.20 23.74 18.37
C ALA A 69 -45.43 22.75 19.24
N ILE A 70 -44.11 22.92 19.29
CA ILE A 70 -43.22 22.06 20.07
C ILE A 70 -42.70 22.79 21.31
N TYR A 71 -42.73 22.10 22.43
CA TYR A 71 -42.16 22.58 23.68
C TYR A 71 -41.39 21.45 24.37
N GLY A 72 -40.09 21.66 24.54
CA GLY A 72 -39.19 20.62 25.02
C GLY A 72 -39.21 19.43 24.08
N GLY A 73 -39.56 18.25 24.60
CA GLY A 73 -39.73 17.05 23.79
C GLY A 73 -41.16 16.61 23.59
N SER A 74 -42.12 17.53 23.57
CA SER A 74 -43.55 17.23 23.40
C SER A 74 -44.18 18.10 22.32
N LEU A 75 -45.21 17.54 21.67
CA LEU A 75 -46.00 18.15 20.61
C LEU A 75 -47.38 18.55 21.14
N TYR A 76 -47.82 19.76 20.81
CA TYR A 76 -49.11 20.31 21.21
C TYR A 76 -49.88 20.82 20.00
N GLU A 77 -51.20 20.60 19.97
CA GLU A 77 -52.13 21.29 19.07
C GLU A 77 -52.52 22.62 19.74
N VAL A 78 -52.32 23.73 19.04
CA VAL A 78 -52.59 25.08 19.52
C VAL A 78 -53.89 25.59 18.92
N ASN A 79 -54.80 26.08 19.76
CA ASN A 79 -55.97 26.81 19.27
C ASN A 79 -55.60 28.29 19.06
N PRO A 80 -55.53 28.79 17.81
CA PRO A 80 -55.04 30.14 17.54
C PRO A 80 -55.99 31.25 18.00
N VAL A 81 -57.24 30.91 18.35
CA VAL A 81 -58.25 31.87 18.84
C VAL A 81 -58.19 32.02 20.36
N THR A 82 -58.08 30.90 21.07
CA THR A 82 -58.13 30.90 22.55
C THR A 82 -56.75 30.81 23.21
N GLY A 83 -55.71 30.41 22.47
CA GLY A 83 -54.38 30.13 23.00
C GLY A 83 -54.29 28.82 23.78
N ALA A 84 -55.36 28.00 23.79
CA ALA A 84 -55.35 26.71 24.46
C ALA A 84 -54.40 25.73 23.74
N CYS A 85 -53.53 25.07 24.50
CA CYS A 85 -52.56 24.10 23.98
C CYS A 85 -52.92 22.70 24.48
N THR A 86 -53.33 21.81 23.58
CA THR A 86 -53.71 20.43 23.89
C THR A 86 -52.54 19.51 23.58
N PRO A 87 -52.02 18.71 24.53
CA PRO A 87 -50.93 17.79 24.23
C PRO A 87 -51.37 16.69 23.26
N VAL A 88 -50.58 16.49 22.21
CA VAL A 88 -50.80 15.48 21.16
C VAL A 88 -49.85 14.31 21.35
N LEU A 89 -48.56 14.59 21.58
CA LEU A 89 -47.54 13.59 21.86
C LEU A 89 -46.64 14.07 23.00
N ILE A 90 -46.51 13.26 24.05
CA ILE A 90 -45.68 13.59 25.23
C ILE A 90 -44.41 12.76 25.22
N ASN A 91 -43.26 13.42 25.34
CA ASN A 91 -41.91 12.82 25.26
C ASN A 91 -41.69 11.82 24.10
N PRO A 92 -42.08 12.09 22.85
CA PRO A 92 -41.54 11.40 21.68
C PRO A 92 -40.01 11.28 21.72
N SER A 93 -39.51 10.24 21.05
CA SER A 93 -38.08 9.93 20.93
C SER A 93 -37.22 11.03 20.28
N PHE A 94 -37.80 12.14 19.80
CA PHE A 94 -37.07 13.26 19.22
C PHE A 94 -36.36 14.18 20.24
N GLY A 95 -36.61 13.99 21.55
CA GLY A 95 -35.95 14.77 22.61
C GLY A 95 -36.24 16.28 22.50
N LEU A 96 -35.27 17.17 22.75
CA LEU A 96 -35.52 18.62 22.64
C LEU A 96 -35.67 19.02 21.16
N GLY A 97 -36.91 19.26 20.74
CA GLY A 97 -37.24 19.71 19.39
C GLY A 97 -36.93 21.20 19.22
N ASN A 98 -36.23 21.55 18.14
CA ASN A 98 -35.86 22.92 17.84
C ASN A 98 -36.50 23.44 16.55
N SER A 99 -36.96 22.57 15.65
CA SER A 99 -37.49 22.99 14.34
C SER A 99 -38.53 22.00 13.83
N MET A 100 -39.53 22.46 13.08
CA MET A 100 -40.70 21.69 12.71
C MET A 100 -41.38 22.20 11.43
N VAL A 101 -41.79 21.28 10.55
CA VAL A 101 -42.57 21.61 9.34
C VAL A 101 -43.59 20.51 9.04
N SER A 102 -44.73 20.85 8.42
CA SER A 102 -45.67 19.86 7.89
C SER A 102 -45.33 19.41 6.47
N ASP A 103 -45.58 18.13 6.16
CA ASP A 103 -45.60 17.60 4.79
C ASP A 103 -47.01 17.69 4.16
N ARG A 104 -47.15 17.31 2.88
CA ARG A 104 -48.44 17.35 2.15
C ARG A 104 -49.51 16.41 2.71
N ASN A 105 -49.10 15.39 3.46
CA ASN A 105 -49.98 14.38 4.05
C ASN A 105 -50.39 14.73 5.48
N GLY A 106 -49.88 15.84 6.01
CA GLY A 106 -50.09 16.29 7.39
C GLY A 106 -49.21 15.57 8.42
N ASN A 107 -48.14 14.89 8.00
CA ASN A 107 -47.10 14.45 8.94
C ASN A 107 -46.19 15.63 9.29
N LEU A 108 -45.60 15.61 10.48
CA LEU A 108 -44.67 16.65 10.92
C LEU A 108 -43.24 16.14 10.88
N PHE A 109 -42.33 16.93 10.34
CA PHE A 109 -40.89 16.68 10.42
C PHE A 109 -40.31 17.56 11.51
N VAL A 110 -39.65 16.96 12.49
CA VAL A 110 -39.08 17.66 13.65
C VAL A 110 -37.59 17.38 13.72
N ALA A 111 -36.80 18.45 13.81
CA ALA A 111 -35.39 18.34 14.14
C ALA A 111 -35.21 18.45 15.66
N GLY A 112 -34.55 17.46 16.25
CA GLY A 112 -34.29 17.39 17.70
C GLY A 112 -33.00 16.64 18.02
N ASN A 113 -32.64 16.56 19.31
CA ASN A 113 -31.43 15.88 19.78
C ASN A 113 -30.12 16.31 19.05
N GLY A 114 -29.98 17.61 18.79
CA GLY A 114 -28.86 18.16 18.03
C GLY A 114 -29.21 18.29 16.55
N ASN A 115 -28.82 17.31 15.74
CA ASN A 115 -28.99 17.30 14.28
C ASN A 115 -29.82 16.12 13.78
N MET A 116 -30.66 15.51 14.62
CA MET A 116 -31.45 14.34 14.22
C MET A 116 -32.82 14.78 13.69
N LEU A 117 -33.20 14.27 12.52
CA LEU A 117 -34.51 14.49 11.91
C LEU A 117 -35.46 13.33 12.22
N TYR A 118 -36.67 13.67 12.65
CA TYR A 118 -37.75 12.72 12.96
C TYR A 118 -39.01 13.06 12.17
N LYS A 119 -39.78 12.03 11.82
CA LYS A 119 -41.11 12.14 11.20
C LYS A 119 -42.16 11.69 12.20
N ILE A 120 -43.14 12.55 12.47
CA ILE A 120 -44.29 12.30 13.33
C ILE A 120 -45.49 12.02 12.42
N ASP A 121 -45.97 10.78 12.46
CA ASP A 121 -47.24 10.42 11.86
C ASP A 121 -48.34 10.75 12.87
N LEU A 122 -49.11 11.82 12.60
CA LEU A 122 -50.19 12.27 13.48
C LEU A 122 -51.35 11.26 13.58
N LYS A 123 -51.54 10.40 12.57
CA LYS A 123 -52.58 9.36 12.58
C LYS A 123 -52.15 8.16 13.40
N ALA A 124 -50.89 7.75 13.27
CA ALA A 124 -50.32 6.66 14.04
C ALA A 124 -49.97 7.06 15.48
N GLY A 125 -49.78 8.36 15.74
CA GLY A 125 -49.34 8.87 17.03
C GLY A 125 -47.94 8.40 17.38
N ALA A 126 -47.02 8.40 16.42
CA ALA A 126 -45.65 7.91 16.61
C ALA A 126 -44.62 8.80 15.91
N ALA A 127 -43.47 8.97 16.55
CA ALA A 127 -42.29 9.60 15.97
C ALA A 127 -41.30 8.50 15.51
N SER A 128 -40.78 8.65 14.30
CA SER A 128 -39.82 7.76 13.68
C SER A 128 -38.56 8.52 13.28
N PHE A 129 -37.39 7.91 13.46
CA PHE A 129 -36.12 8.52 13.06
C PHE A 129 -35.95 8.44 11.55
N VAL A 130 -35.61 9.57 10.91
CA VAL A 130 -35.42 9.69 9.46
C VAL A 130 -33.94 9.69 9.10
N GLY A 131 -33.11 10.42 9.87
CA GLY A 131 -31.68 10.49 9.60
C GLY A 131 -30.96 11.60 10.37
N ASN A 132 -29.63 11.61 10.27
CA ASN A 132 -28.81 12.69 10.81
C ASN A 132 -28.60 13.76 9.74
N MET A 133 -28.87 15.00 10.10
CA MET A 133 -28.62 16.17 9.27
C MET A 133 -27.14 16.59 9.35
N ILE A 134 -26.60 17.18 8.28
CA ILE A 134 -25.19 17.58 8.22
C ILE A 134 -24.82 18.70 9.21
N ALA A 135 -25.82 19.46 9.68
CA ALA A 135 -25.65 20.56 10.61
C ALA A 135 -26.82 20.64 11.61
N SER A 136 -26.61 21.39 12.69
CA SER A 136 -27.69 21.67 13.65
C SER A 136 -28.64 22.73 13.09
N PRO A 137 -29.97 22.54 13.24
CA PRO A 137 -30.96 23.49 12.77
C PRO A 137 -30.93 24.77 13.60
N GLY A 138 -31.20 25.89 12.96
CA GLY A 138 -31.24 27.23 13.53
C GLY A 138 -32.52 27.53 14.29
N GLY A 139 -33.64 26.88 13.94
CA GLY A 139 -34.90 27.10 14.64
C GLY A 139 -36.15 26.73 13.85
N ASP A 140 -36.04 26.48 12.54
CA ASP A 140 -37.21 26.18 11.71
C ASP A 140 -36.83 25.38 10.44
N LEU A 141 -37.82 24.74 9.82
CA LEU A 141 -37.70 23.91 8.62
C LEU A 141 -38.75 24.35 7.60
N CYS A 142 -38.49 24.18 6.31
CA CYS A 142 -39.53 24.40 5.30
C CYS A 142 -39.45 23.39 4.16
N PHE A 143 -40.60 23.03 3.59
CA PHE A 143 -40.64 22.27 2.36
C PHE A 143 -40.75 23.22 1.17
N SER A 144 -40.04 22.89 0.09
CA SER A 144 -40.28 23.53 -1.21
C SER A 144 -39.92 22.58 -2.33
N ASP A 145 -40.81 22.48 -3.33
CA ASP A 145 -40.68 21.61 -4.50
C ASP A 145 -40.24 20.17 -4.15
N GLY A 146 -40.81 19.62 -3.06
CA GLY A 146 -40.55 18.26 -2.58
C GLY A 146 -39.26 18.05 -1.78
N LYS A 147 -38.41 19.08 -1.66
CA LYS A 147 -37.19 19.05 -0.84
C LYS A 147 -37.43 19.73 0.51
N LEU A 148 -36.67 19.29 1.51
CA LEU A 148 -36.68 19.86 2.85
C LEU A 148 -35.51 20.83 2.97
N TYR A 149 -35.76 22.02 3.49
CA TYR A 149 -34.74 23.05 3.72
C TYR A 149 -34.65 23.41 5.18
N MET A 150 -33.43 23.72 5.60
CA MET A 150 -33.08 24.07 6.96
C MET A 150 -32.13 25.26 6.95
N VAL A 151 -32.32 26.20 7.86
CA VAL A 151 -31.28 27.20 8.15
C VAL A 151 -30.49 26.73 9.36
N THR A 152 -29.17 26.84 9.34
CA THR A 152 -28.31 26.48 10.48
C THR A 152 -28.15 27.65 11.45
N ILE A 153 -27.64 27.38 12.65
CA ILE A 153 -27.24 28.41 13.64
C ILE A 153 -26.18 29.40 13.11
N SER A 154 -25.51 29.10 11.98
CA SER A 154 -24.51 29.97 11.34
C SER A 154 -25.08 30.78 10.16
N ASN A 155 -26.41 30.83 10.00
CA ASN A 155 -27.11 31.42 8.85
C ASN A 155 -26.79 30.74 7.50
N THR A 156 -26.52 29.45 7.50
CA THR A 156 -26.30 28.67 6.27
C THR A 156 -27.58 27.95 5.89
N LEU A 157 -28.00 28.00 4.63
CA LEU A 157 -29.12 27.22 4.11
C LEU A 157 -28.62 25.84 3.70
N VAL A 158 -29.31 24.81 4.18
CA VAL A 158 -29.05 23.40 3.87
C VAL A 158 -30.25 22.82 3.16
N GLU A 159 -30.01 22.20 2.01
CA GLU A 159 -30.97 21.40 1.28
C GLU A 159 -30.86 19.93 1.73
N ILE A 160 -32.00 19.28 1.98
CA ILE A 160 -32.11 17.90 2.44
C ILE A 160 -33.07 17.16 1.50
N THR A 161 -32.53 16.16 0.80
CA THR A 161 -33.32 15.28 -0.08
C THR A 161 -33.75 14.05 0.70
N LEU A 162 -35.06 13.81 0.76
CA LEU A 162 -35.67 12.66 1.40
C LEU A 162 -36.02 11.57 0.40
N SER A 163 -36.05 10.32 0.84
CA SER A 163 -36.56 9.19 0.04
C SER A 163 -38.02 9.41 -0.37
N THR A 164 -38.50 8.71 -1.39
CA THR A 164 -39.88 8.84 -1.89
C THR A 164 -40.93 8.55 -0.80
N ASP A 165 -40.65 7.61 0.10
CA ASP A 165 -41.49 7.30 1.27
C ASP A 165 -41.27 8.24 2.48
N ARG A 166 -40.31 9.17 2.35
CA ARG A 166 -39.90 10.16 3.34
C ARG A 166 -39.43 9.56 4.68
N ASN A 167 -38.90 8.34 4.66
CA ASN A 167 -38.44 7.64 5.86
C ASN A 167 -36.92 7.64 6.02
N SER A 168 -36.17 8.16 5.02
CA SER A 168 -34.71 8.29 5.09
C SER A 168 -34.20 9.52 4.36
N ILE A 169 -33.03 10.03 4.76
CA ILE A 169 -32.28 11.07 4.03
C ILE A 169 -31.45 10.39 2.93
N VAL A 170 -31.58 10.87 1.70
CA VAL A 170 -30.86 10.38 0.51
C VAL A 170 -29.58 11.18 0.27
N SER A 171 -29.67 12.52 0.31
CA SER A 171 -28.54 13.43 0.13
C SER A 171 -28.79 14.76 0.84
N GLN A 172 -27.72 15.53 1.08
CA GLN A 172 -27.78 16.85 1.72
C GLN A 172 -26.68 17.74 1.15
N ARG A 173 -26.96 19.03 0.93
CA ARG A 173 -25.98 20.01 0.46
C ARG A 173 -26.13 21.35 1.16
N GLU A 174 -25.02 22.03 1.43
CA GLU A 174 -25.04 23.45 1.77
C GLU A 174 -25.33 24.27 0.50
N ALA A 175 -26.50 24.93 0.45
CA ALA A 175 -26.89 25.77 -0.68
C ALA A 175 -26.11 27.10 -0.68
N GLY A 176 -25.86 27.66 0.50
CA GLY A 176 -25.11 28.91 0.65
C GLY A 176 -25.38 29.61 1.98
N ARG A 177 -24.82 30.81 2.14
CA ARG A 177 -25.00 31.62 3.36
C ARG A 177 -26.02 32.73 3.12
N LEU A 178 -27.01 32.82 4.00
CA LEU A 178 -28.04 33.85 3.98
C LEU A 178 -27.46 35.22 4.33
N ASN A 179 -27.76 36.23 3.53
CA ASN A 179 -27.22 37.59 3.65
C ASN A 179 -28.28 38.57 4.18
N VAL A 180 -28.58 38.45 5.48
CA VAL A 180 -29.46 39.36 6.22
C VAL A 180 -28.78 39.85 7.49
N ARG A 181 -29.29 40.94 8.08
CA ARG A 181 -28.80 41.45 9.38
C ARG A 181 -29.34 40.57 10.50
N GLY A 182 -28.47 40.19 11.43
CA GLY A 182 -28.83 39.35 12.58
C GLY A 182 -28.78 37.84 12.29
N SER A 183 -29.23 37.04 13.25
CA SER A 183 -29.35 35.58 13.10
C SER A 183 -30.67 35.23 12.45
N VAL A 184 -30.73 34.09 11.78
CA VAL A 184 -31.96 33.53 11.18
C VAL A 184 -32.31 32.24 11.91
N TYR A 185 -33.41 32.30 12.66
CA TYR A 185 -33.96 31.14 13.37
C TYR A 185 -35.31 30.70 12.83
N SER A 186 -35.81 31.36 11.78
CA SER A 186 -37.13 31.09 11.24
C SER A 186 -37.13 31.07 9.72
N ILE A 187 -37.73 30.03 9.14
CA ILE A 187 -37.89 29.85 7.70
C ILE A 187 -39.21 29.12 7.47
N GLY A 188 -40.10 29.70 6.69
CA GLY A 188 -41.43 29.13 6.45
C GLY A 188 -41.81 29.22 4.99
N SER A 189 -42.60 28.26 4.52
CA SER A 189 -43.04 28.21 3.13
C SER A 189 -44.56 28.35 3.00
N ASN A 190 -45.02 29.12 2.02
CA ASN A 190 -46.45 29.12 1.67
C ASN A 190 -46.81 27.95 0.74
N GLN A 191 -48.11 27.82 0.46
CA GLN A 191 -48.67 26.84 -0.48
C GLN A 191 -48.05 26.84 -1.89
N TYR A 192 -47.32 27.89 -2.27
CA TYR A 192 -46.66 28.03 -3.56
C TYR A 192 -45.18 27.64 -3.56
N GLY A 193 -44.62 27.17 -2.44
CA GLY A 193 -43.19 26.87 -2.33
C GLY A 193 -42.32 28.10 -2.14
N ILE A 194 -42.90 29.25 -1.78
CA ILE A 194 -42.13 30.45 -1.51
C ILE A 194 -41.64 30.41 -0.07
N CYS A 195 -40.33 30.40 0.12
CA CYS A 195 -39.70 30.43 1.43
C CYS A 195 -39.37 31.86 1.87
N TYR A 196 -39.90 32.21 3.04
CA TYR A 196 -39.63 33.46 3.73
C TYR A 196 -38.77 33.18 4.96
N LEU A 197 -37.97 34.17 5.36
CA LEU A 197 -37.32 34.19 6.67
C LEU A 197 -37.63 35.49 7.40
N ILE A 198 -37.52 35.43 8.73
CA ILE A 198 -37.44 36.60 9.59
C ILE A 198 -36.13 36.53 10.38
N SER A 199 -35.31 37.57 10.27
CA SER A 199 -34.08 37.69 11.05
C SER A 199 -34.30 38.33 12.42
N THR A 200 -33.34 38.19 13.35
CA THR A 200 -33.37 38.90 14.64
C THR A 200 -33.27 40.43 14.50
N ALA A 201 -32.89 40.94 13.34
CA ALA A 201 -32.97 42.38 13.03
C ALA A 201 -34.35 42.81 12.50
N LYS A 202 -35.35 41.90 12.51
CA LYS A 202 -36.72 42.10 12.00
C LYS A 202 -36.80 42.33 10.48
N GLU A 203 -35.81 41.83 9.74
CA GLU A 203 -35.86 41.82 8.28
C GLU A 203 -36.71 40.64 7.81
N LEU A 204 -37.71 40.94 6.99
CA LEU A 204 -38.46 39.94 6.22
C LEU A 204 -37.80 39.79 4.85
N ALA A 205 -37.35 38.57 4.53
CA ALA A 205 -36.67 38.30 3.27
C ALA A 205 -37.20 37.05 2.58
N LEU A 206 -37.11 37.03 1.25
CA LEU A 206 -37.25 35.84 0.41
C LEU A 206 -35.90 35.15 0.28
N ILE A 207 -35.92 33.84 0.05
CA ILE A 207 -34.72 33.03 -0.15
C ILE A 207 -34.79 32.38 -1.53
N ASP A 208 -33.74 32.54 -2.34
CA ASP A 208 -33.45 31.63 -3.45
C ASP A 208 -32.84 30.35 -2.86
N LEU A 209 -33.57 29.25 -2.98
CA LEU A 209 -33.22 28.00 -2.31
C LEU A 209 -32.03 27.26 -2.96
N GLU A 210 -31.66 27.61 -4.19
CA GLU A 210 -30.53 26.96 -4.89
C GLU A 210 -29.17 27.47 -4.38
N ASP A 211 -29.06 28.79 -4.19
CA ASP A 211 -27.78 29.46 -3.88
C ASP A 211 -27.82 30.29 -2.57
N ALA A 212 -28.93 30.19 -1.83
CA ALA A 212 -29.19 30.92 -0.58
C ALA A 212 -29.18 32.45 -0.73
N THR A 213 -29.35 33.00 -1.95
CA THR A 213 -29.47 34.45 -2.14
C THR A 213 -30.71 34.96 -1.40
N THR A 214 -30.52 35.99 -0.57
CA THR A 214 -31.59 36.58 0.23
C THR A 214 -32.03 37.93 -0.32
N TYR A 215 -33.35 38.11 -0.50
CA TYR A 215 -33.95 39.35 -0.96
C TYR A 215 -34.77 39.99 0.17
N VAL A 216 -34.22 41.02 0.81
CA VAL A 216 -34.91 41.74 1.89
C VAL A 216 -36.06 42.56 1.34
N ILE A 217 -37.29 42.15 1.65
CA ILE A 217 -38.53 42.78 1.17
C ILE A 217 -38.83 44.04 1.99
N SER A 218 -38.79 43.91 3.32
CA SER A 218 -39.14 44.99 4.24
C SER A 218 -38.61 44.75 5.64
N ASN A 219 -38.68 45.78 6.49
CA ASN A 219 -38.56 45.62 7.94
C ASN A 219 -39.97 45.51 8.53
N ILE A 220 -40.18 44.51 9.39
CA ILE A 220 -41.50 44.28 10.00
C ILE A 220 -41.85 45.46 10.91
N LYS A 221 -43.06 45.99 10.73
CA LYS A 221 -43.60 47.12 11.49
C LYS A 221 -44.35 46.62 12.72
N GLY A 222 -44.16 47.27 13.85
CA GLY A 222 -44.85 46.93 15.11
C GLY A 222 -43.93 46.35 16.18
N ASP A 223 -44.48 46.10 17.36
CA ASP A 223 -43.74 45.56 18.50
C ASP A 223 -43.73 44.04 18.46
N MET A 224 -42.70 43.50 17.81
CA MET A 224 -42.42 42.06 17.71
C MET A 224 -41.09 41.79 18.42
N GLY A 225 -41.08 40.90 19.41
CA GLY A 225 -39.87 40.38 20.07
C GLY A 225 -39.06 39.43 19.17
N ASP A 226 -38.21 38.60 19.76
CA ASP A 226 -37.44 37.59 19.01
C ASP A 226 -38.34 36.47 18.46
N VAL A 227 -38.17 36.17 17.17
CA VAL A 227 -38.95 35.13 16.48
C VAL A 227 -38.30 33.77 16.71
N TRP A 228 -39.07 32.82 17.22
CA TRP A 228 -38.61 31.46 17.51
C TRP A 228 -38.99 30.47 16.41
N GLY A 229 -40.13 30.70 15.75
CA GLY A 229 -40.64 29.86 14.66
C GLY A 229 -41.68 30.59 13.82
N ILE A 230 -41.77 30.26 12.53
CA ILE A 230 -42.77 30.81 11.63
C ILE A 230 -43.49 29.72 10.84
N ALA A 231 -44.79 29.91 10.62
CA ALA A 231 -45.58 29.00 9.79
C ALA A 231 -46.51 29.79 8.88
N MET A 232 -46.88 29.21 7.75
CA MET A 232 -47.83 29.82 6.80
C MET A 232 -49.00 28.90 6.51
N GLU A 233 -50.14 29.48 6.15
CA GLU A 233 -51.26 28.71 5.63
C GLU A 233 -50.85 27.94 4.36
N GLY A 234 -51.11 26.64 4.35
CA GLY A 234 -50.77 25.75 3.24
C GLY A 234 -49.30 25.32 3.18
N GLU A 235 -48.55 25.54 4.26
CA GLU A 235 -47.28 24.86 4.50
C GLU A 235 -47.40 23.34 4.29
N GLY A 236 -46.38 22.74 3.66
CA GLY A 236 -46.40 21.33 3.26
C GLY A 236 -47.21 21.02 2.00
N GLY A 237 -48.13 21.89 1.55
CA GLY A 237 -48.86 21.70 0.29
C GLY A 237 -47.97 21.73 -0.97
N ASN A 238 -46.74 22.20 -0.81
CA ASN A 238 -45.68 22.24 -1.82
C ASN A 238 -44.73 21.02 -1.74
N ASP A 239 -44.86 20.15 -0.74
CA ASP A 239 -44.18 18.86 -0.70
C ASP A 239 -44.79 17.97 -1.79
N ARG A 240 -44.04 17.72 -2.85
CA ARG A 240 -44.43 16.84 -3.95
C ARG A 240 -43.43 15.72 -4.05
N ASP A 241 -43.83 14.59 -4.63
CA ASP A 241 -42.86 13.57 -5.01
C ASP A 241 -41.83 14.25 -5.90
N ILE A 242 -40.58 14.33 -5.43
CA ILE A 242 -39.48 14.77 -6.28
C ILE A 242 -39.37 13.66 -7.32
N GLU A 243 -39.82 13.92 -8.53
CA GLU A 243 -39.35 13.18 -9.69
C GLU A 243 -37.92 13.68 -9.92
N ILE A 244 -37.00 13.13 -9.12
CA ILE A 244 -35.56 13.41 -9.20
C ILE A 244 -35.21 13.23 -10.67
N CYS A 245 -34.56 14.23 -11.28
CA CYS A 245 -34.03 14.15 -12.65
C CYS A 245 -33.29 12.80 -12.77
N GLY A 246 -33.96 11.80 -13.35
CA GLY A 246 -33.54 10.40 -13.29
C GLY A 246 -32.47 10.10 -14.33
N ASN A 247 -31.36 10.85 -14.33
CA ASN A 247 -30.39 10.78 -15.42
C ASN A 247 -29.00 10.27 -15.04
N GLY A 248 -28.57 10.17 -13.78
CA GLY A 248 -27.27 9.53 -13.47
C GLY A 248 -26.11 10.03 -14.35
N ILE A 249 -26.06 11.34 -14.59
CA ILE A 249 -25.00 12.02 -15.36
C ILE A 249 -24.05 12.66 -14.34
N ASP A 250 -22.78 12.23 -14.39
CA ASP A 250 -21.63 12.84 -13.71
C ASP A 250 -21.21 14.10 -14.50
N ASP A 251 -21.80 15.26 -14.19
CA ASP A 251 -21.61 16.51 -14.93
C ASP A 251 -20.41 17.34 -14.47
N ASP A 252 -19.89 17.09 -13.27
CA ASP A 252 -18.63 17.65 -12.77
C ASP A 252 -17.39 16.80 -13.11
N HIS A 253 -17.59 15.65 -13.77
CA HIS A 253 -16.57 14.70 -14.23
C HIS A 253 -15.70 14.15 -13.08
N ASN A 254 -16.25 14.00 -11.89
CA ASN A 254 -15.54 13.47 -10.72
C ASN A 254 -15.56 11.93 -10.66
N GLY A 255 -16.32 11.25 -11.53
CA GLY A 255 -16.39 9.80 -11.65
C GLY A 255 -17.39 9.11 -10.72
N HIS A 256 -18.23 9.86 -10.01
CA HIS A 256 -19.26 9.37 -9.09
C HIS A 256 -20.60 10.07 -9.36
N THR A 257 -21.71 9.32 -9.27
CA THR A 257 -23.06 9.90 -9.19
C THR A 257 -23.41 10.09 -7.71
N ASP A 258 -23.47 11.31 -7.21
CA ASP A 258 -23.71 11.58 -5.79
C ASP A 258 -24.61 12.81 -5.51
N GLY A 259 -24.69 13.22 -4.25
CA GLY A 259 -25.63 14.24 -3.79
C GLY A 259 -25.24 15.67 -4.14
N ASP A 260 -24.03 15.89 -4.67
CA ASP A 260 -23.55 17.19 -5.12
C ASP A 260 -23.95 17.48 -6.57
N ASP A 261 -24.58 16.50 -7.25
CA ASP A 261 -25.33 16.57 -8.51
C ASP A 261 -26.60 17.46 -8.36
N MET A 262 -26.42 18.68 -7.88
CA MET A 262 -27.51 19.61 -7.61
C MET A 262 -27.78 20.52 -8.81
N ALA A 263 -29.06 20.49 -9.16
CA ALA A 263 -29.76 21.32 -10.12
C ALA A 263 -29.56 20.88 -11.57
N CYS A 264 -30.68 20.45 -12.14
CA CYS A 264 -31.03 20.52 -13.56
C CYS A 264 -30.73 21.94 -14.13
N ARG A 265 -29.46 22.35 -14.21
CA ARG A 265 -29.02 23.48 -15.03
C ARG A 265 -29.02 22.97 -16.45
N LEU A 266 -30.18 23.09 -17.08
CA LEU A 266 -30.32 22.94 -18.52
C LEU A 266 -29.34 23.92 -19.17
N SER A 267 -28.20 23.44 -19.67
CA SER A 267 -27.48 24.24 -20.66
C SER A 267 -28.40 24.28 -21.88
N ARG A 268 -29.08 25.42 -22.11
CA ARG A 268 -29.92 25.66 -23.28
C ARG A 268 -30.99 24.58 -23.54
N GLY A 269 -31.80 24.20 -22.55
CA GLY A 269 -32.96 23.31 -22.78
C GLY A 269 -32.65 21.92 -23.35
N THR A 270 -31.49 21.37 -23.00
CA THR A 270 -31.09 20.01 -23.36
C THR A 270 -30.89 19.18 -22.09
N CYS A 271 -31.48 17.98 -22.05
CA CYS A 271 -31.25 17.00 -20.97
C CYS A 271 -29.85 16.38 -21.04
N ASN A 272 -29.33 16.25 -22.26
CA ASN A 272 -28.01 15.74 -22.59
C ASN A 272 -27.67 16.10 -24.05
N SER A 273 -26.44 15.85 -24.47
CA SER A 273 -25.93 16.11 -25.82
C SER A 273 -26.69 15.40 -26.95
N GLU A 274 -27.52 14.42 -26.62
CA GLU A 274 -28.33 13.65 -27.58
C GLU A 274 -29.78 14.16 -27.66
N SER A 275 -30.09 15.26 -26.98
CA SER A 275 -31.40 15.90 -27.03
C SER A 275 -31.69 16.46 -28.42
N ARG A 276 -32.95 16.39 -28.84
CA ARG A 276 -33.40 16.91 -30.12
C ARG A 276 -34.45 17.99 -29.90
N GLU A 277 -34.21 19.16 -30.48
CA GLU A 277 -35.16 20.28 -30.49
C GLU A 277 -36.46 19.87 -31.21
N ILE A 278 -37.58 20.10 -30.52
CA ILE A 278 -38.95 19.88 -31.02
C ILE A 278 -39.62 21.21 -31.33
N PHE A 279 -39.37 22.23 -30.52
CA PHE A 279 -39.97 23.55 -30.64
C PHE A 279 -39.05 24.62 -30.07
N ARG A 280 -38.99 25.77 -30.75
CA ARG A 280 -38.33 26.99 -30.28
C ARG A 280 -39.23 28.20 -30.54
N GLU A 281 -39.32 29.09 -29.56
CA GLU A 281 -39.87 30.44 -29.69
C GLU A 281 -38.81 31.45 -29.23
N ASP A 282 -38.39 32.29 -30.17
CA ASP A 282 -37.43 33.38 -29.96
C ASP A 282 -38.05 34.76 -30.29
N PHE A 283 -39.38 34.80 -30.46
CA PHE A 283 -40.18 35.99 -30.77
C PHE A 283 -39.76 36.78 -32.03
N GLY A 284 -38.85 36.23 -32.83
CA GLY A 284 -38.39 36.76 -34.11
C GLY A 284 -37.53 38.04 -34.01
N VAL A 285 -37.40 38.73 -35.15
CA VAL A 285 -36.61 39.97 -35.28
C VAL A 285 -37.47 41.10 -35.83
N GLY A 286 -37.19 42.34 -35.45
CA GLY A 286 -37.80 43.51 -36.08
C GLY A 286 -37.84 44.74 -35.17
N ASN A 287 -38.04 45.91 -35.79
CA ASN A 287 -38.13 47.18 -35.07
C ASN A 287 -39.53 47.37 -34.44
N GLY A 288 -39.60 48.02 -33.27
CA GLY A 288 -40.86 48.32 -32.60
C GLY A 288 -41.54 47.09 -31.99
N PHE A 289 -42.86 47.17 -31.81
CA PHE A 289 -43.66 46.11 -31.19
C PHE A 289 -43.91 44.92 -32.13
N GLY A 290 -43.94 43.71 -31.58
CA GLY A 290 -44.35 42.48 -32.23
C GLY A 290 -45.86 42.22 -32.15
N ASP A 291 -46.27 41.03 -32.59
CA ASP A 291 -47.67 40.62 -32.63
C ASP A 291 -48.11 39.95 -31.32
N PRO A 292 -49.40 40.02 -30.93
CA PRO A 292 -49.91 39.32 -29.75
C PRO A 292 -49.83 37.79 -29.90
N LEU A 293 -49.60 37.09 -28.77
CA LEU A 293 -49.72 35.63 -28.72
C LEU A 293 -51.20 35.23 -28.86
N GLN A 294 -51.56 34.60 -29.99
CA GLN A 294 -52.94 34.21 -30.30
C GLN A 294 -53.55 33.27 -29.25
N GLU A 295 -52.72 32.44 -28.62
CA GLU A 295 -53.13 31.36 -27.72
C GLU A 295 -53.31 31.83 -26.26
N LEU A 296 -52.89 33.04 -25.91
CA LEU A 296 -53.05 33.59 -24.55
C LEU A 296 -54.48 34.08 -24.26
N GLY A 297 -55.32 34.25 -25.28
CA GLY A 297 -56.76 34.54 -25.15
C GLY A 297 -57.14 35.62 -24.13
N ASN A 298 -58.25 35.40 -23.42
CA ASN A 298 -58.81 36.28 -22.37
C ASN A 298 -58.10 36.07 -21.00
N GLY A 299 -56.79 35.79 -21.02
CA GLY A 299 -55.98 35.44 -19.86
C GLY A 299 -55.75 36.57 -18.85
N ALA A 300 -55.02 36.28 -17.78
CA ALA A 300 -54.69 37.23 -16.72
C ALA A 300 -53.83 38.41 -17.23
N TYR A 301 -52.97 38.16 -18.21
CA TYR A 301 -52.15 39.18 -18.86
C TYR A 301 -52.69 39.56 -20.25
N LYS A 302 -52.70 40.85 -20.55
CA LYS A 302 -53.20 41.39 -21.83
C LYS A 302 -52.07 41.96 -22.68
N PHE A 303 -52.17 41.77 -24.00
CA PHE A 303 -51.22 42.38 -24.92
C PHE A 303 -51.47 43.88 -25.05
N SER A 304 -50.40 44.68 -25.08
CA SER A 304 -50.47 46.11 -25.39
C SER A 304 -49.21 46.60 -26.10
N THR A 305 -49.38 47.57 -27.00
CA THR A 305 -48.29 48.34 -27.62
C THR A 305 -48.27 49.79 -27.12
N THR A 306 -49.03 50.09 -26.06
CA THR A 306 -49.11 51.42 -25.47
C THR A 306 -48.07 51.54 -24.36
N ALA A 307 -47.24 52.58 -24.43
CA ALA A 307 -46.30 52.95 -23.39
C ALA A 307 -46.86 54.10 -22.52
N PRO A 308 -46.72 54.06 -21.17
CA PRO A 308 -46.14 52.96 -20.40
C PRO A 308 -47.05 51.72 -20.37
N LEU A 309 -46.44 50.54 -20.36
CA LEU A 309 -47.13 49.27 -20.21
C LEU A 309 -47.78 49.21 -18.83
N GLN A 310 -49.06 48.85 -18.77
CA GLN A 310 -49.79 48.74 -17.50
C GLN A 310 -49.49 47.42 -16.79
N GLU A 311 -49.68 47.36 -15.48
CA GLU A 311 -49.57 46.11 -14.72
C GLU A 311 -50.54 45.05 -15.26
N GLY A 312 -50.09 43.80 -15.32
CA GLY A 312 -50.86 42.72 -15.94
C GLY A 312 -50.94 42.83 -17.46
N TYR A 313 -50.00 43.56 -18.09
CA TYR A 313 -49.86 43.56 -19.54
C TYR A 313 -48.48 43.04 -19.96
N TYR A 314 -48.44 42.50 -21.17
CA TYR A 314 -47.21 42.10 -21.81
C TYR A 314 -47.11 42.72 -23.20
N THR A 315 -45.90 42.70 -23.74
CA THR A 315 -45.63 43.10 -25.12
C THR A 315 -44.45 42.29 -25.68
N ILE A 316 -44.23 42.38 -26.99
CA ILE A 316 -43.08 41.76 -27.67
C ILE A 316 -42.28 42.87 -28.31
N VAL A 317 -40.99 42.96 -28.00
CA VAL A 317 -40.21 44.16 -28.28
C VAL A 317 -38.71 43.86 -28.21
N SER A 318 -37.89 44.59 -28.97
CA SER A 318 -36.42 44.42 -29.01
C SER A 318 -35.66 45.17 -27.92
N ASP A 319 -36.29 46.16 -27.30
CA ASP A 319 -35.77 46.96 -26.17
C ASP A 319 -36.91 47.30 -25.20
N PRO A 320 -36.90 46.80 -23.95
CA PRO A 320 -37.94 47.06 -22.96
C PRO A 320 -38.26 48.56 -22.76
N GLN A 321 -37.30 49.47 -22.97
CA GLN A 321 -37.56 50.91 -22.83
C GLN A 321 -38.61 51.44 -23.80
N LEU A 322 -38.84 50.79 -24.94
CA LEU A 322 -39.90 51.17 -25.87
C LEU A 322 -41.31 50.98 -25.25
N ALA A 323 -41.44 50.08 -24.27
CA ALA A 323 -42.71 49.77 -23.61
C ALA A 323 -42.94 50.54 -22.31
N GLN A 324 -41.90 50.91 -21.55
CA GLN A 324 -42.04 51.54 -20.22
C GLN A 324 -41.27 52.86 -20.03
N GLY A 325 -40.25 53.13 -20.84
CA GLY A 325 -39.36 54.28 -20.69
C GLY A 325 -38.15 54.04 -19.79
N ASN A 326 -37.22 55.00 -19.80
CA ASN A 326 -35.85 54.86 -19.26
C ASN A 326 -35.72 54.93 -17.72
N SER A 327 -36.73 55.44 -17.02
CA SER A 327 -36.72 55.59 -15.56
C SER A 327 -37.09 54.31 -14.82
N THR A 328 -37.68 53.33 -15.53
CA THR A 328 -38.29 52.15 -14.91
C THR A 328 -37.68 50.86 -15.45
N TRP A 329 -37.54 50.73 -16.77
CA TRP A 329 -36.96 49.54 -17.39
C TRP A 329 -35.58 49.80 -18.02
N LYS A 330 -34.76 48.75 -18.04
CA LYS A 330 -33.42 48.77 -18.61
C LYS A 330 -33.46 48.84 -20.14
N GLN A 331 -32.44 49.44 -20.72
CA GLN A 331 -32.14 49.31 -22.13
C GLN A 331 -31.34 48.03 -22.33
N MET A 332 -31.95 47.03 -22.97
CA MET A 332 -31.32 45.73 -23.16
C MET A 332 -31.73 45.09 -24.48
N THR A 333 -30.92 44.14 -24.93
CA THR A 333 -31.17 43.31 -26.12
C THR A 333 -31.76 41.96 -25.72
N ASP A 334 -32.40 41.29 -26.67
CA ASP A 334 -32.93 39.95 -26.51
C ASP A 334 -31.79 38.92 -26.32
N HIS A 335 -32.16 37.70 -25.92
CA HIS A 335 -31.19 36.66 -25.61
C HIS A 335 -30.70 35.90 -26.85
N SER A 336 -31.52 35.83 -27.92
CA SER A 336 -31.23 35.04 -29.12
C SER A 336 -29.93 35.45 -29.85
N GLY A 337 -29.39 36.65 -29.54
CA GLY A 337 -28.16 37.19 -30.10
C GLY A 337 -28.31 37.68 -31.54
N LYS A 338 -29.54 37.79 -32.05
CA LYS A 338 -29.84 38.29 -33.39
C LYS A 338 -29.90 39.82 -33.39
N PRO A 339 -29.33 40.52 -34.38
CA PRO A 339 -29.52 41.96 -34.52
C PRO A 339 -31.01 42.32 -34.60
N GLY A 340 -31.51 43.09 -33.63
CA GLY A 340 -32.93 43.46 -33.55
C GLY A 340 -33.85 42.30 -33.20
N GLY A 341 -33.35 41.26 -32.54
CA GLY A 341 -34.18 40.22 -31.95
C GLY A 341 -35.13 40.79 -30.91
N ARG A 342 -36.26 40.11 -30.75
CA ARG A 342 -37.35 40.53 -29.88
C ARG A 342 -37.44 39.59 -28.70
N MET A 343 -37.89 40.12 -27.59
CA MET A 343 -38.20 39.33 -26.40
C MET A 343 -39.64 39.63 -25.97
N MET A 344 -40.24 38.72 -25.23
CA MET A 344 -41.49 39.01 -24.54
C MET A 344 -41.19 39.72 -23.23
N VAL A 345 -41.77 40.89 -23.03
CA VAL A 345 -41.62 41.67 -21.78
C VAL A 345 -42.95 41.75 -21.06
N VAL A 346 -42.93 41.51 -19.76
CA VAL A 346 -44.09 41.38 -18.90
C VAL A 346 -44.01 42.41 -17.78
N ASN A 347 -45.00 43.30 -17.70
CA ASN A 347 -45.23 44.14 -16.53
C ASN A 347 -46.08 43.36 -15.52
N GLY A 348 -45.46 42.91 -14.43
CA GLY A 348 -46.07 41.97 -13.48
C GLY A 348 -47.37 42.49 -12.87
N SER A 349 -48.43 41.68 -12.81
CA SER A 349 -49.64 42.04 -12.07
C SER A 349 -49.46 41.86 -10.56
N PHE A 350 -50.27 42.55 -9.77
CA PHE A 350 -50.36 42.33 -8.31
C PHE A 350 -50.70 40.88 -7.92
N LEU A 351 -51.45 40.18 -8.77
CA LEU A 351 -51.84 38.79 -8.54
C LEU A 351 -51.04 37.87 -9.47
N PRO A 352 -50.75 36.64 -9.03
CA PRO A 352 -50.22 35.60 -9.89
C PRO A 352 -51.06 35.40 -11.15
N GLY A 353 -50.42 35.14 -12.27
CA GLY A 353 -51.14 34.97 -13.53
C GLY A 353 -50.31 34.36 -14.67
N GLU A 354 -51.02 33.72 -15.58
CA GLU A 354 -50.47 33.17 -16.82
C GLU A 354 -50.12 34.29 -17.79
N PHE A 355 -48.85 34.37 -18.17
CA PHE A 355 -48.37 35.34 -19.16
C PHE A 355 -47.94 34.67 -20.47
N TYR A 356 -47.70 33.36 -20.50
CA TYR A 356 -47.38 32.62 -21.72
C TYR A 356 -48.17 31.31 -21.80
N ARG A 357 -48.69 31.00 -23.00
CA ARG A 357 -49.35 29.72 -23.31
C ARG A 357 -49.03 29.31 -24.74
N LYS A 358 -48.62 28.05 -24.92
CA LYS A 358 -48.36 27.47 -26.25
C LYS A 358 -48.77 26.01 -26.33
N LYS A 359 -49.61 25.66 -27.31
CA LYS A 359 -49.99 24.29 -27.65
C LYS A 359 -48.91 23.64 -28.51
N ILE A 360 -48.46 22.46 -28.09
CA ILE A 360 -47.54 21.60 -28.82
C ILE A 360 -48.24 20.27 -29.11
N THR A 361 -48.17 19.81 -30.37
CA THR A 361 -48.86 18.60 -30.84
C THR A 361 -47.90 17.61 -31.50
N GLY A 362 -48.26 16.33 -31.51
CA GLY A 362 -47.45 15.28 -32.14
C GLY A 362 -46.27 14.83 -31.29
N LEU A 363 -46.39 14.97 -29.97
CA LEU A 363 -45.47 14.39 -29.00
C LEU A 363 -45.77 12.91 -28.80
N CYS A 364 -44.86 12.23 -28.11
CA CYS A 364 -44.89 10.79 -27.91
C CYS A 364 -45.02 10.49 -26.42
N GLY A 365 -46.14 9.89 -26.04
CA GLY A 365 -46.37 9.40 -24.68
C GLY A 365 -45.29 8.42 -24.26
N GLY A 366 -44.94 8.45 -22.98
CA GLY A 366 -43.88 7.63 -22.38
C GLY A 366 -42.45 8.11 -22.66
N LEU A 367 -42.25 9.19 -23.42
CA LEU A 367 -40.94 9.85 -23.56
C LEU A 367 -40.75 10.97 -22.55
N GLN A 368 -39.48 11.25 -22.26
CA GLN A 368 -39.07 12.37 -21.43
C GLN A 368 -38.76 13.60 -22.32
N TYR A 369 -39.08 14.78 -21.81
CA TYR A 369 -38.91 16.07 -22.48
C TYR A 369 -38.25 17.08 -21.55
N ALA A 370 -37.46 17.99 -22.11
CA ALA A 370 -36.92 19.16 -21.43
C ALA A 370 -37.55 20.42 -22.00
N LEU A 371 -38.02 21.29 -21.13
CA LEU A 371 -38.47 22.64 -21.44
C LEU A 371 -37.48 23.62 -20.80
N ALA A 372 -36.97 24.58 -21.56
CA ALA A 372 -36.23 25.72 -21.03
C ALA A 372 -36.76 27.05 -21.56
N VAL A 373 -36.51 28.11 -20.81
CA VAL A 373 -36.84 29.50 -21.11
C VAL A 373 -35.69 30.37 -20.59
N SER A 374 -35.14 31.24 -21.41
CA SER A 374 -34.21 32.26 -20.95
C SER A 374 -35.02 33.42 -20.39
N ALA A 375 -34.71 33.88 -19.17
CA ALA A 375 -35.43 34.97 -18.53
C ALA A 375 -34.50 35.90 -17.75
N CYS A 376 -34.92 37.15 -17.59
CA CYS A 376 -34.21 38.15 -16.82
C CYS A 376 -35.15 39.23 -16.28
N SER A 377 -34.69 40.04 -15.31
CA SER A 377 -35.46 41.19 -14.84
C SER A 377 -35.18 42.42 -15.71
N VAL A 378 -36.24 43.10 -16.12
CA VAL A 378 -36.15 44.36 -16.86
C VAL A 378 -36.05 45.59 -15.96
N ILE A 379 -36.13 45.42 -14.64
CA ILE A 379 -36.13 46.53 -13.66
C ILE A 379 -34.80 47.28 -13.66
N SER A 380 -34.85 48.59 -13.92
CA SER A 380 -33.65 49.45 -13.89
C SER A 380 -33.07 49.59 -12.48
N PRO A 381 -31.73 49.64 -12.31
CA PRO A 381 -31.10 49.90 -11.01
C PRO A 381 -31.48 51.24 -10.38
N ALA A 382 -32.02 52.17 -11.18
CA ALA A 382 -32.48 53.48 -10.73
C ALA A 382 -33.90 53.47 -10.13
N VAL A 383 -34.63 52.34 -10.22
CA VAL A 383 -35.98 52.22 -9.66
C VAL A 383 -35.91 52.24 -8.14
N SER A 384 -36.53 53.26 -7.52
CA SER A 384 -36.71 53.32 -6.08
C SER A 384 -38.13 52.92 -5.71
N CYS A 385 -38.27 51.86 -4.91
CA CYS A 385 -39.53 51.40 -4.33
C CYS A 385 -39.81 52.03 -2.95
N GLY A 386 -39.26 53.22 -2.70
CA GLY A 386 -39.25 53.89 -1.40
C GLY A 386 -37.95 53.67 -0.61
N PRO A 387 -37.82 54.30 0.58
CA PRO A 387 -36.61 54.20 1.40
C PRO A 387 -36.40 52.77 1.93
N ASN A 388 -35.23 52.18 1.66
CA ASN A 388 -34.84 50.83 2.09
C ASN A 388 -35.74 49.68 1.57
N THR A 389 -36.46 49.88 0.46
CA THR A 389 -37.27 48.84 -0.17
C THR A 389 -36.58 48.36 -1.45
N THR A 390 -36.36 47.06 -1.58
CA THR A 390 -35.88 46.47 -2.84
C THR A 390 -37.07 46.18 -3.78
N PRO A 391 -36.89 46.25 -5.11
CA PRO A 391 -37.92 45.83 -6.04
C PRO A 391 -38.29 44.36 -5.82
N VAL A 392 -39.58 44.04 -5.87
CA VAL A 392 -40.04 42.65 -5.73
C VAL A 392 -39.44 41.82 -6.89
N PRO A 393 -38.79 40.69 -6.63
CA PRO A 393 -38.29 39.83 -7.70
C PRO A 393 -39.44 39.12 -8.42
N SER A 394 -39.30 38.87 -9.73
CA SER A 394 -40.26 38.01 -10.43
C SER A 394 -40.07 36.54 -10.10
N ARG A 395 -41.08 35.71 -10.35
CA ARG A 395 -40.95 34.25 -10.20
C ARG A 395 -41.70 33.55 -11.31
N ILE A 396 -40.97 32.83 -12.16
CA ILE A 396 -41.57 32.05 -13.24
C ILE A 396 -41.95 30.67 -12.72
N ARG A 397 -43.18 30.23 -12.94
CA ARG A 397 -43.57 28.83 -12.80
C ARG A 397 -43.86 28.24 -14.17
N PHE A 398 -43.35 27.03 -14.36
CA PHE A 398 -43.58 26.18 -15.51
C PHE A 398 -44.73 25.23 -15.18
N ARG A 399 -45.71 25.15 -16.08
CA ARG A 399 -46.81 24.19 -15.98
C ARG A 399 -47.03 23.54 -17.34
N ILE A 400 -47.03 22.22 -17.35
CA ILE A 400 -47.36 21.39 -18.51
C ILE A 400 -48.76 20.87 -18.31
N GLU A 401 -49.66 21.20 -19.23
CA GLU A 401 -51.05 20.75 -19.23
C GLU A 401 -51.33 19.81 -20.39
N ASP A 402 -52.30 18.92 -20.24
CA ASP A 402 -52.87 18.16 -21.36
C ASP A 402 -53.80 19.03 -22.23
N GLU A 403 -54.41 18.44 -23.26
CA GLU A 403 -55.35 19.14 -24.14
C GLU A 403 -56.65 19.59 -23.45
N ASN A 404 -56.97 19.04 -22.27
CA ASN A 404 -58.14 19.37 -21.48
C ASN A 404 -57.83 20.39 -20.37
N GLY A 405 -56.57 20.82 -20.22
CA GLY A 405 -56.12 21.75 -19.18
C GLY A 405 -55.77 21.10 -17.84
N ASN A 406 -55.67 19.76 -17.78
CA ASN A 406 -55.21 19.09 -16.57
C ASN A 406 -53.68 19.19 -16.47
N THR A 407 -53.17 19.53 -15.29
CA THR A 407 -51.73 19.60 -15.05
C THR A 407 -51.09 18.21 -15.10
N LEU A 408 -50.15 18.02 -16.02
CA LEU A 408 -49.30 16.83 -16.16
C LEU A 408 -48.01 16.95 -15.35
N GLY A 409 -47.49 18.16 -15.22
CA GLY A 409 -46.29 18.46 -14.45
C GLY A 409 -46.18 19.96 -14.23
N GLN A 410 -45.50 20.36 -13.15
CA GLN A 410 -45.17 21.76 -12.92
C GLN A 410 -43.88 21.86 -12.13
N LEU A 411 -43.15 22.93 -12.37
CA LEU A 411 -41.97 23.32 -11.62
C LEU A 411 -42.09 24.80 -11.31
N SER A 412 -41.99 25.18 -10.04
CA SER A 412 -41.90 26.59 -9.71
C SER A 412 -40.42 26.97 -9.74
N GLU A 413 -40.01 27.77 -10.71
CA GLU A 413 -38.63 28.18 -10.83
C GLU A 413 -38.33 29.41 -9.97
N ARG A 414 -37.04 29.73 -9.96
CA ARG A 414 -36.40 30.65 -9.02
C ARG A 414 -36.88 32.09 -9.17
N TYR A 415 -36.50 32.89 -8.20
CA TYR A 415 -36.67 34.32 -8.30
C TYR A 415 -35.79 34.90 -9.42
N ILE A 416 -36.35 35.87 -10.14
CA ILE A 416 -35.66 36.69 -11.13
C ILE A 416 -35.53 38.09 -10.52
N PRO A 417 -34.49 38.32 -9.71
CA PRO A 417 -34.34 39.59 -9.04
C PRO A 417 -33.95 40.70 -10.01
N ALA A 418 -34.26 41.94 -9.59
CA ALA A 418 -33.63 43.10 -10.18
C ALA A 418 -32.11 42.95 -10.07
N ASP A 419 -31.43 43.16 -11.18
CA ASP A 419 -29.99 42.96 -11.30
C ASP A 419 -29.32 44.26 -11.74
N PRO A 420 -28.09 44.58 -11.28
CA PRO A 420 -27.42 45.82 -11.64
C PRO A 420 -26.90 45.87 -13.10
N ASP A 421 -26.84 44.75 -13.82
CA ASP A 421 -26.35 44.70 -15.20
C ASP A 421 -27.29 45.51 -16.12
N PRO A 422 -26.77 46.52 -16.84
CA PRO A 422 -27.55 47.32 -17.78
C PRO A 422 -28.20 46.50 -18.89
N GLN A 423 -27.58 45.40 -19.35
CA GLN A 423 -28.15 44.52 -20.38
C GLN A 423 -29.05 43.43 -19.80
N GLY A 424 -29.21 43.37 -18.48
CA GLY A 424 -29.88 42.26 -17.81
C GLY A 424 -29.02 41.00 -17.81
N ARG A 425 -29.04 40.27 -16.69
CA ARG A 425 -28.47 38.93 -16.62
C ARG A 425 -29.53 37.91 -17.02
N TRP A 426 -29.46 37.48 -18.27
CA TRP A 426 -30.23 36.34 -18.75
C TRP A 426 -29.78 35.06 -18.04
N LYS A 427 -30.76 34.30 -17.56
CA LYS A 427 -30.58 32.97 -16.98
C LYS A 427 -31.54 32.00 -17.66
N ASP A 428 -31.09 30.78 -17.90
CA ASP A 428 -31.94 29.70 -18.39
C ASP A 428 -32.65 29.03 -17.21
N TYR A 429 -33.97 28.93 -17.30
CA TYR A 429 -34.86 28.26 -16.34
C TYR A 429 -35.59 27.14 -17.05
N GLY A 430 -35.97 26.06 -16.37
CA GLY A 430 -36.71 24.99 -17.06
C GLY A 430 -36.90 23.71 -16.28
N MET A 431 -37.62 22.77 -16.90
CA MET A 431 -37.99 21.51 -16.28
C MET A 431 -37.81 20.31 -17.21
N ILE A 432 -37.53 19.15 -16.62
CA ILE A 432 -37.62 17.85 -17.29
C ILE A 432 -38.91 17.16 -16.83
N PHE A 433 -39.64 16.54 -17.75
CA PHE A 433 -40.86 15.81 -17.42
C PHE A 433 -41.07 14.59 -18.33
N THR A 434 -41.72 13.56 -17.80
CA THR A 434 -42.12 12.38 -18.58
C THR A 434 -43.58 12.51 -18.99
N LEU A 435 -43.86 12.34 -20.29
CA LEU A 435 -45.21 12.41 -20.80
C LEU A 435 -45.95 11.09 -20.52
N PRO A 436 -47.22 11.08 -20.05
CA PRO A 436 -47.97 9.84 -19.90
C PRO A 436 -48.17 9.10 -21.23
N GLU A 437 -48.23 7.76 -21.23
CA GLU A 437 -48.26 6.90 -22.44
C GLU A 437 -49.34 7.28 -23.48
N ASN A 438 -50.46 7.87 -23.04
CA ASN A 438 -51.60 8.20 -23.90
C ASN A 438 -51.69 9.70 -24.27
N VAL A 439 -50.70 10.51 -23.92
CA VAL A 439 -50.71 11.95 -24.22
C VAL A 439 -49.78 12.24 -25.40
N GLN A 440 -50.28 12.98 -26.39
CA GLN A 440 -49.50 13.42 -27.58
C GLN A 440 -49.57 14.93 -27.81
N ASN A 441 -50.41 15.63 -27.05
CA ASN A 441 -50.62 17.06 -27.13
C ASN A 441 -50.49 17.64 -25.74
N ILE A 442 -49.70 18.71 -25.61
CA ILE A 442 -49.54 19.43 -24.35
C ILE A 442 -49.74 20.93 -24.57
N GLN A 443 -49.90 21.66 -23.48
CA GLN A 443 -49.78 23.10 -23.43
C GLN A 443 -48.66 23.48 -22.48
N ILE A 444 -47.69 24.24 -22.98
CA ILE A 444 -46.67 24.92 -22.19
C ILE A 444 -47.31 26.18 -21.61
N VAL A 445 -47.32 26.31 -20.29
CA VAL A 445 -47.86 27.47 -19.59
C VAL A 445 -46.79 28.05 -18.67
N LEU A 446 -46.52 29.34 -18.81
CA LEU A 446 -45.66 30.07 -17.88
C LEU A 446 -46.49 31.08 -17.09
N LEU A 447 -46.30 31.05 -15.78
CA LEU A 447 -46.95 31.94 -14.84
C LEU A 447 -45.94 32.83 -14.17
N ASN A 448 -46.30 34.07 -13.91
CA ASN A 448 -45.60 34.89 -12.94
C ASN A 448 -46.33 34.69 -11.61
N ASP A 449 -45.71 33.98 -10.69
CA ASP A 449 -46.28 33.62 -9.39
C ASP A 449 -45.70 34.44 -8.23
N ALA A 450 -44.91 35.48 -8.53
CA ALA A 450 -44.53 36.46 -7.53
C ALA A 450 -45.68 37.46 -7.30
N PRO A 451 -45.93 37.90 -6.05
CA PRO A 451 -46.86 39.01 -5.79
C PRO A 451 -46.34 40.29 -6.48
N GLY A 452 -47.21 41.05 -7.12
CA GLY A 452 -46.80 42.29 -7.81
C GLY A 452 -46.55 43.47 -6.86
N GLY A 453 -46.24 44.63 -7.43
CA GLY A 453 -45.86 45.83 -6.68
C GLY A 453 -44.84 46.66 -7.44
N CYS A 454 -43.99 47.38 -6.71
CA CYS A 454 -42.84 48.04 -7.33
C CYS A 454 -41.76 46.99 -7.65
N GLY A 455 -41.70 46.54 -8.89
CA GLY A 455 -40.84 45.44 -9.34
C GLY A 455 -41.64 44.35 -10.04
N ASN A 456 -41.11 43.13 -10.04
CA ASN A 456 -41.72 41.93 -10.60
C ASN A 456 -41.95 41.99 -12.14
N ASP A 457 -41.20 42.84 -12.82
CA ASP A 457 -41.18 42.92 -14.27
C ASP A 457 -40.02 42.09 -14.83
N LEU A 458 -40.33 41.29 -15.85
CA LEU A 458 -39.38 40.36 -16.46
C LEU A 458 -39.44 40.39 -17.98
N ALA A 459 -38.36 39.95 -18.61
CA ALA A 459 -38.32 39.56 -20.00
C ALA A 459 -38.05 38.05 -20.10
N ILE A 460 -38.66 37.41 -21.09
CA ILE A 460 -38.38 36.02 -21.46
C ILE A 460 -38.05 35.93 -22.96
N ASP A 461 -37.24 34.94 -23.30
CA ASP A 461 -36.81 34.62 -24.66
C ASP A 461 -36.38 33.14 -24.77
N ASP A 462 -36.12 32.65 -25.97
CA ASP A 462 -35.56 31.32 -26.26
C ASP A 462 -36.29 30.15 -25.58
N ILE A 463 -37.63 30.12 -25.68
CA ILE A 463 -38.43 29.02 -25.13
C ILE A 463 -38.19 27.77 -25.99
N LEU A 464 -37.57 26.76 -25.40
CA LEU A 464 -37.11 25.56 -26.08
C LEU A 464 -37.72 24.31 -25.47
N LEU A 465 -38.38 23.49 -26.29
CA LEU A 465 -38.80 22.13 -25.94
C LEU A 465 -37.95 21.13 -26.73
N SER A 466 -37.34 20.18 -26.03
CA SER A 466 -36.52 19.12 -26.61
C SER A 466 -36.93 17.74 -26.09
N THR A 467 -36.74 16.68 -26.88
CA THR A 467 -36.83 15.31 -26.36
C THR A 467 -35.58 14.97 -25.57
N CYS A 468 -35.74 14.18 -24.52
CA CYS A 468 -34.66 13.65 -23.70
C CYS A 468 -34.50 12.16 -23.94
N LYS A 469 -33.26 11.72 -24.16
CA LYS A 469 -32.92 10.30 -24.08
C LYS A 469 -32.53 10.00 -22.63
N PRO A 470 -33.25 9.15 -21.89
CA PRO A 470 -32.87 8.79 -20.54
C PRO A 470 -31.43 8.27 -20.51
N VAL A 471 -30.67 8.70 -19.51
CA VAL A 471 -29.31 8.22 -19.30
C VAL A 471 -29.33 7.07 -18.29
N LEU A 472 -28.79 5.93 -18.71
CA LEU A 472 -28.78 4.69 -17.92
C LEU A 472 -27.40 4.44 -17.29
N PRO A 473 -27.31 3.96 -16.05
CA PRO A 473 -26.04 3.51 -15.51
C PRO A 473 -25.57 2.24 -16.24
N VAL A 474 -24.25 2.13 -16.45
CA VAL A 474 -23.62 0.88 -16.87
C VAL A 474 -22.86 0.29 -15.69
N LYS A 475 -23.15 -0.96 -15.39
CA LYS A 475 -22.45 -1.72 -14.37
C LYS A 475 -21.22 -2.38 -14.97
N ILE A 476 -20.11 -2.31 -14.24
CA ILE A 476 -18.87 -3.01 -14.59
C ILE A 476 -18.75 -4.22 -13.67
N ASN A 477 -18.68 -5.41 -14.25
CA ASN A 477 -18.68 -6.68 -13.50
C ASN A 477 -19.85 -6.80 -12.50
N GLY A 478 -21.00 -6.19 -12.82
CA GLY A 478 -22.19 -6.17 -11.95
C GLY A 478 -22.18 -5.14 -10.82
N ASN A 479 -21.14 -4.30 -10.69
CA ASN A 479 -21.02 -3.27 -9.66
C ASN A 479 -21.20 -1.85 -10.22
N ASN A 480 -21.61 -0.92 -9.35
CA ASN A 480 -21.93 0.49 -9.67
C ASN A 480 -20.71 1.45 -9.68
N SER A 481 -19.47 0.94 -9.65
CA SER A 481 -18.27 1.79 -9.48
C SER A 481 -17.34 1.79 -10.71
N PRO A 482 -16.62 2.89 -10.98
CA PRO A 482 -15.59 2.93 -12.01
C PRO A 482 -14.45 1.98 -11.60
N ALA A 483 -14.41 0.79 -12.20
CA ALA A 483 -13.38 -0.18 -11.89
C ALA A 483 -12.14 0.08 -12.75
N ALA A 484 -11.04 0.43 -12.11
CA ALA A 484 -9.72 0.13 -12.65
C ALA A 484 -9.65 -1.39 -12.88
N ALA A 485 -9.63 -1.82 -14.14
CA ALA A 485 -9.53 -3.23 -14.49
C ALA A 485 -8.07 -3.60 -14.76
N CYS A 486 -7.69 -4.85 -14.52
CA CYS A 486 -6.31 -5.28 -14.70
C CYS A 486 -6.06 -5.85 -16.08
N ILE A 487 -4.90 -5.57 -16.65
CA ILE A 487 -4.44 -6.21 -17.89
C ILE A 487 -4.45 -7.74 -17.69
N GLY A 488 -4.98 -8.47 -18.68
CA GLY A 488 -5.18 -9.92 -18.64
C GLY A 488 -6.44 -10.39 -17.91
N SER A 489 -7.23 -9.47 -17.33
CA SER A 489 -8.54 -9.82 -16.74
C SER A 489 -9.67 -9.76 -17.78
N THR A 490 -10.83 -10.31 -17.42
CA THR A 490 -12.07 -10.16 -18.19
C THR A 490 -12.97 -9.12 -17.51
N VAL A 491 -13.55 -8.22 -18.31
CA VAL A 491 -14.53 -7.23 -17.87
C VAL A 491 -15.84 -7.41 -18.62
N SER A 492 -16.95 -7.40 -17.90
CA SER A 492 -18.30 -7.34 -18.47
C SER A 492 -18.93 -5.98 -18.21
N LEU A 493 -19.29 -5.25 -19.27
CA LEU A 493 -20.12 -4.06 -19.21
C LEU A 493 -21.58 -4.48 -19.37
N THR A 494 -22.46 -4.08 -18.44
CA THR A 494 -23.88 -4.43 -18.46
C THR A 494 -24.73 -3.17 -18.33
N ALA A 495 -25.72 -3.01 -19.21
CA ALA A 495 -26.68 -1.92 -19.09
C ALA A 495 -27.62 -2.16 -17.89
N ASP A 496 -27.71 -1.24 -16.94
CA ASP A 496 -28.76 -1.28 -15.92
C ASP A 496 -30.03 -0.61 -16.48
N ARG A 497 -31.10 -1.38 -16.59
CA ARG A 497 -32.38 -0.93 -17.15
C ARG A 497 -33.45 -0.70 -16.08
N THR A 498 -33.06 -0.68 -14.80
CA THR A 498 -33.99 -0.43 -13.70
C THR A 498 -34.70 0.90 -13.93
N GLY A 499 -36.03 0.90 -13.86
CA GLY A 499 -36.86 2.10 -14.05
C GLY A 499 -37.24 2.43 -15.50
N ILE A 500 -36.76 1.68 -16.51
CA ILE A 500 -37.17 1.89 -17.91
C ILE A 500 -37.82 0.64 -18.51
N SER A 501 -39.03 0.81 -19.04
CA SER A 501 -39.73 -0.21 -19.82
C SER A 501 -39.54 0.05 -21.32
N LEU A 502 -38.81 -0.84 -22.01
CA LEU A 502 -38.61 -0.83 -23.46
C LEU A 502 -39.16 -2.13 -24.06
N ASN A 503 -39.96 -2.02 -25.11
CA ASN A 503 -40.47 -3.16 -25.84
C ASN A 503 -39.42 -3.71 -26.81
N ASN A 504 -39.05 -4.98 -26.66
CA ASN A 504 -38.08 -5.67 -27.52
C ASN A 504 -36.79 -4.86 -27.77
N PRO A 505 -35.99 -4.59 -26.73
CA PRO A 505 -34.84 -3.69 -26.82
C PRO A 505 -33.71 -4.26 -27.67
N VAL A 506 -33.10 -3.41 -28.49
CA VAL A 506 -31.88 -3.68 -29.25
C VAL A 506 -30.75 -2.85 -28.65
N PHE A 507 -29.65 -3.51 -28.31
CA PHE A 507 -28.47 -2.86 -27.76
C PHE A 507 -27.47 -2.56 -28.87
N SER A 508 -26.76 -1.44 -28.74
CA SER A 508 -25.65 -1.05 -29.60
C SER A 508 -24.53 -0.51 -28.72
N TRP A 509 -23.57 -1.36 -28.38
CA TRP A 509 -22.38 -0.91 -27.66
C TRP A 509 -21.50 -0.07 -28.58
N GLN A 510 -20.99 1.02 -28.08
CA GLN A 510 -20.22 2.02 -28.82
C GLN A 510 -18.92 2.33 -28.10
N LYS A 511 -17.85 2.57 -28.88
CA LYS A 511 -16.59 3.12 -28.39
C LYS A 511 -16.41 4.52 -28.99
N LEU A 512 -15.99 5.48 -28.17
CA LEU A 512 -15.66 6.82 -28.64
C LEU A 512 -14.38 6.73 -29.50
N ASP A 513 -14.44 7.27 -30.71
CA ASP A 513 -13.24 7.53 -31.50
C ASP A 513 -12.69 8.91 -31.12
N GLU A 514 -11.51 8.92 -30.50
CA GLU A 514 -10.88 10.14 -30.02
C GLU A 514 -10.38 11.06 -31.17
N ALA A 515 -10.25 10.54 -32.40
CA ALA A 515 -9.76 11.33 -33.53
C ALA A 515 -10.80 12.32 -34.07
N ASP A 516 -12.08 11.92 -34.08
CA ASP A 516 -13.20 12.74 -34.58
C ASP A 516 -14.24 13.08 -33.50
N GLY A 517 -14.08 12.54 -32.29
CA GLY A 517 -14.99 12.74 -31.16
C GLY A 517 -16.35 12.06 -31.35
N GLN A 518 -16.47 11.11 -32.28
CA GLN A 518 -17.74 10.44 -32.60
C GLN A 518 -17.83 9.04 -31.96
N TRP A 519 -19.03 8.67 -31.55
CA TRP A 519 -19.33 7.34 -31.05
C TRP A 519 -19.50 6.35 -32.21
N LYS A 520 -18.74 5.26 -32.20
CA LYS A 520 -18.78 4.22 -33.24
C LYS A 520 -19.30 2.91 -32.67
N ASP A 521 -20.27 2.30 -33.37
CA ASP A 521 -20.80 0.98 -33.02
C ASP A 521 -19.68 -0.07 -33.01
N ILE A 522 -19.61 -0.85 -31.94
CA ILE A 522 -18.74 -2.01 -31.83
C ILE A 522 -19.42 -3.16 -32.59
N PRO A 523 -18.76 -3.72 -33.63
CA PRO A 523 -19.34 -4.80 -34.41
C PRO A 523 -19.79 -5.98 -33.54
N ASN A 524 -21.00 -6.49 -33.79
CA ASN A 524 -21.61 -7.65 -33.12
C ASN A 524 -21.91 -7.51 -31.61
N ALA A 525 -21.67 -6.35 -31.00
CA ALA A 525 -22.00 -6.11 -29.60
C ALA A 525 -23.47 -5.65 -29.45
N ARG A 526 -24.41 -6.60 -29.66
CA ARG A 526 -25.86 -6.35 -29.68
C ARG A 526 -26.64 -6.89 -28.47
N GLY A 527 -25.93 -7.42 -27.48
CA GLY A 527 -26.51 -7.96 -26.24
C GLY A 527 -26.56 -6.93 -25.10
N GLU A 528 -27.31 -7.27 -24.05
CA GLU A 528 -27.39 -6.50 -22.81
C GLU A 528 -26.05 -6.45 -22.06
N VAL A 529 -25.20 -7.46 -22.28
CA VAL A 529 -23.85 -7.56 -21.71
C VAL A 529 -22.83 -7.53 -22.85
N PHE A 530 -21.79 -6.71 -22.71
CA PHE A 530 -20.61 -6.70 -23.56
C PHE A 530 -19.39 -7.18 -22.78
N ILE A 531 -18.67 -8.16 -23.31
CA ILE A 531 -17.55 -8.83 -22.64
C ILE A 531 -16.26 -8.48 -23.37
N LEU A 532 -15.30 -7.95 -22.61
CA LEU A 532 -13.91 -7.77 -23.00
C LEU A 532 -13.06 -8.80 -22.25
N SER A 533 -12.51 -9.77 -22.98
CA SER A 533 -11.61 -10.79 -22.43
C SER A 533 -10.15 -10.43 -22.68
N ASP A 534 -9.26 -10.89 -21.80
CA ASP A 534 -7.80 -10.70 -21.91
C ASP A 534 -7.39 -9.23 -22.14
N LEU A 535 -7.87 -8.33 -21.28
CA LEU A 535 -7.66 -6.89 -21.43
C LEU A 535 -6.21 -6.50 -21.71
N THR A 536 -6.02 -5.62 -22.68
CA THR A 536 -4.73 -5.05 -23.08
C THR A 536 -4.75 -3.53 -22.92
N SER A 537 -3.61 -2.87 -23.07
CA SER A 537 -3.56 -1.40 -23.08
C SER A 537 -4.34 -0.77 -24.26
N ALA A 538 -4.56 -1.51 -25.35
CA ALA A 538 -5.34 -1.05 -26.51
C ALA A 538 -6.85 -0.96 -26.24
N ASP A 539 -7.33 -1.66 -25.21
CA ASP A 539 -8.74 -1.63 -24.79
C ASP A 539 -9.09 -0.37 -24.01
N THR A 540 -8.11 0.49 -23.74
CA THR A 540 -8.33 1.83 -23.19
C THR A 540 -9.32 2.60 -24.07
N GLY A 541 -10.26 3.28 -23.44
CA GLY A 541 -11.17 4.19 -24.10
C GLY A 541 -12.47 4.39 -23.36
N GLN A 542 -13.35 5.16 -23.99
CA GLN A 542 -14.69 5.46 -23.49
C GLN A 542 -15.71 4.58 -24.20
N PHE A 543 -16.58 3.96 -23.41
CA PHE A 543 -17.61 3.04 -23.87
C PHE A 543 -18.98 3.54 -23.42
N ARG A 544 -19.99 3.30 -24.26
CA ARG A 544 -21.40 3.49 -23.89
C ARG A 544 -22.25 2.44 -24.59
N VAL A 545 -23.52 2.33 -24.19
CA VAL A 545 -24.51 1.54 -24.90
C VAL A 545 -25.71 2.40 -25.25
N GLN A 546 -26.14 2.31 -26.51
CA GLN A 546 -27.41 2.82 -26.94
C GLN A 546 -28.43 1.68 -26.95
N ILE A 547 -29.60 1.92 -26.38
CA ILE A 547 -30.71 0.96 -26.35
C ILE A 547 -31.89 1.58 -27.07
N LYS A 548 -32.46 0.84 -28.02
CA LYS A 548 -33.62 1.28 -28.80
C LYS A 548 -34.69 0.21 -28.81
N GLU A 549 -35.95 0.58 -28.86
CA GLU A 549 -37.00 -0.39 -29.19
C GLU A 549 -36.81 -0.90 -30.62
N ASN A 550 -37.06 -2.20 -30.84
CA ASN A 550 -37.03 -2.83 -32.17
C ASN A 550 -38.29 -2.51 -32.98
N ASN A 551 -38.63 -1.23 -33.08
CA ASN A 551 -39.69 -0.69 -33.93
C ASN A 551 -39.09 0.42 -34.81
N SER A 552 -39.86 0.95 -35.76
CA SER A 552 -39.42 2.06 -36.60
C SER A 552 -40.56 3.07 -36.68
N GLY A 553 -40.51 4.11 -35.85
CA GLY A 553 -41.52 5.16 -35.78
C GLY A 553 -41.02 6.39 -35.01
N PRO A 554 -41.72 7.54 -35.12
CA PRO A 554 -41.31 8.80 -34.49
C PRO A 554 -41.34 8.77 -32.96
N CYS A 555 -42.03 7.77 -32.37
CA CYS A 555 -42.15 7.56 -30.92
C CYS A 555 -41.31 6.39 -30.41
N MET A 556 -40.27 6.00 -31.15
CA MET A 556 -39.33 4.99 -30.66
C MET A 556 -38.70 5.45 -29.36
N LYS A 557 -38.83 4.64 -28.31
CA LYS A 557 -38.13 4.89 -27.04
C LYS A 557 -36.67 4.51 -27.21
N GLU A 558 -35.80 5.46 -26.92
CA GLU A 558 -34.35 5.27 -26.93
C GLU A 558 -33.78 5.70 -25.59
N ALA A 559 -32.78 4.97 -25.12
CA ALA A 559 -31.96 5.34 -23.97
C ALA A 559 -30.49 5.23 -24.37
N VAL A 560 -29.65 6.03 -23.72
CA VAL A 560 -28.19 5.96 -23.87
C VAL A 560 -27.60 5.77 -22.49
N SER A 561 -26.52 5.01 -22.35
CA SER A 561 -25.88 4.92 -21.04
C SER A 561 -25.01 6.14 -20.73
N ALA A 562 -24.71 6.32 -19.45
CA ALA A 562 -23.54 7.06 -19.02
C ALA A 562 -22.27 6.49 -19.67
N VAL A 563 -21.26 7.33 -19.78
CA VAL A 563 -19.97 6.95 -20.36
C VAL A 563 -19.16 6.17 -19.34
N VAL A 564 -18.68 5.00 -19.73
CA VAL A 564 -17.72 4.21 -18.96
C VAL A 564 -16.34 4.41 -19.53
N VAL A 565 -15.42 4.90 -18.68
CA VAL A 565 -14.01 5.03 -19.04
C VAL A 565 -13.27 3.78 -18.58
N LEU A 566 -12.82 2.95 -19.51
CA LEU A 566 -12.00 1.79 -19.21
C LEU A 566 -10.52 2.15 -19.36
N ARG A 567 -9.75 1.98 -18.28
CA ARG A 567 -8.29 2.16 -18.27
C ARG A 567 -7.60 0.93 -17.68
N PRO A 568 -7.22 -0.06 -18.51
CA PRO A 568 -6.54 -1.25 -18.03
C PRO A 568 -5.22 -0.90 -17.33
N LYS A 569 -5.04 -1.43 -16.12
CA LYS A 569 -3.87 -1.21 -15.26
C LYS A 569 -2.96 -2.43 -15.29
N ALA A 570 -1.65 -2.20 -15.35
CA ALA A 570 -0.68 -3.28 -15.32
C ALA A 570 -0.59 -3.87 -13.90
N PRO A 571 -0.60 -5.20 -13.75
CA PRO A 571 -0.22 -5.86 -12.50
C PRO A 571 1.19 -5.47 -12.07
N PRO A 572 1.51 -5.44 -10.76
CA PRO A 572 2.85 -5.15 -10.30
C PRO A 572 3.83 -6.23 -10.76
N VAL A 573 4.97 -5.83 -11.30
CA VAL A 573 6.06 -6.76 -11.66
C VAL A 573 6.90 -7.03 -10.42
N MET A 574 6.97 -8.29 -10.00
CA MET A 574 7.72 -8.73 -8.82
C MET A 574 9.03 -9.39 -9.24
N THR A 575 10.14 -8.98 -8.65
CA THR A 575 11.43 -9.65 -8.78
C THR A 575 11.69 -10.46 -7.52
N VAL A 576 11.84 -11.76 -7.69
CA VAL A 576 12.10 -12.74 -6.63
C VAL A 576 13.25 -13.63 -7.08
N THR A 577 14.14 -14.03 -6.17
CA THR A 577 15.20 -15.00 -6.48
C THR A 577 14.60 -16.39 -6.67
N ASP A 578 15.09 -17.17 -7.64
CA ASP A 578 14.53 -18.51 -7.91
C ASP A 578 14.64 -19.46 -6.71
N ALA A 579 15.74 -19.35 -5.93
CA ALA A 579 15.94 -20.11 -4.72
C ALA A 579 16.65 -19.30 -3.62
N ILE A 580 16.17 -19.44 -2.39
CA ILE A 580 16.77 -18.92 -1.16
C ILE A 580 17.42 -20.11 -0.41
N LYS A 581 18.75 -20.06 -0.27
CA LYS A 581 19.52 -21.07 0.48
C LYS A 581 19.87 -20.52 1.85
N VAL A 582 19.45 -21.20 2.92
CA VAL A 582 19.69 -20.78 4.31
C VAL A 582 20.22 -21.95 5.11
N CYS A 583 21.18 -21.69 6.00
CA CYS A 583 21.74 -22.74 6.85
C CYS A 583 20.82 -23.06 8.03
N ASN A 584 20.75 -24.33 8.41
CA ASN A 584 19.98 -24.81 9.56
C ASN A 584 20.38 -24.01 10.82
N GLY A 585 19.39 -23.49 11.54
CA GLY A 585 19.55 -22.64 12.72
C GLY A 585 19.80 -21.15 12.43
N LYS A 586 19.88 -20.70 11.17
CA LYS A 586 19.98 -19.27 10.82
C LYS A 586 18.59 -18.66 10.54
N PRO A 587 18.44 -17.31 10.62
CA PRO A 587 17.18 -16.66 10.27
C PRO A 587 16.82 -16.84 8.79
N LEU A 588 15.54 -17.15 8.52
CA LEU A 588 14.98 -17.17 7.18
C LEU A 588 14.16 -15.90 6.95
N ILE A 589 14.57 -15.11 5.96
CA ILE A 589 13.92 -13.86 5.57
C ILE A 589 13.58 -13.96 4.08
N MET A 590 12.31 -13.80 3.75
CA MET A 590 11.85 -13.69 2.37
C MET A 590 12.15 -12.29 1.86
N GLN A 591 12.63 -12.20 0.61
CA GLN A 591 12.96 -10.92 -0.02
C GLN A 591 12.41 -10.89 -1.44
N ALA A 592 11.73 -9.80 -1.76
CA ALA A 592 11.29 -9.45 -3.09
C ALA A 592 11.48 -7.95 -3.33
N SER A 593 11.62 -7.56 -4.59
CA SER A 593 11.65 -6.15 -4.98
C SER A 593 10.66 -5.87 -6.10
N THR A 594 10.18 -4.63 -6.15
CA THR A 594 9.34 -4.12 -7.22
C THR A 594 9.54 -2.61 -7.32
N THR A 595 9.29 -2.06 -8.49
CA THR A 595 9.22 -0.61 -8.72
C THR A 595 7.80 -0.06 -8.55
N ALA A 596 6.80 -0.92 -8.38
CA ALA A 596 5.40 -0.53 -8.21
C ALA A 596 5.07 -0.23 -6.74
N THR A 597 4.20 0.76 -6.51
CA THR A 597 3.63 1.02 -5.18
C THR A 597 2.60 -0.05 -4.85
N LEU A 598 2.77 -0.73 -3.72
CA LEU A 598 1.90 -1.83 -3.29
C LEU A 598 0.93 -1.39 -2.20
N ALA A 599 -0.33 -1.83 -2.33
CA ALA A 599 -1.30 -1.79 -1.24
C ALA A 599 -1.10 -2.96 -0.28
N LYS A 600 -0.73 -4.14 -0.81
CA LYS A 600 -0.51 -5.35 -0.02
C LYS A 600 0.51 -6.28 -0.67
N ALA A 601 1.33 -6.95 0.14
CA ALA A 601 2.21 -8.03 -0.28
C ALA A 601 2.20 -9.11 0.82
N THR A 602 1.91 -10.36 0.45
CA THR A 602 1.84 -11.47 1.39
C THR A 602 2.51 -12.70 0.80
N TRP A 603 3.45 -13.26 1.56
CA TRP A 603 4.04 -14.56 1.31
C TRP A 603 3.19 -15.66 1.95
N GLU A 604 2.96 -16.74 1.21
CA GLU A 604 2.37 -17.98 1.72
C GLU A 604 3.41 -19.11 1.65
N SER A 605 3.65 -19.75 2.78
CA SER A 605 4.56 -20.90 2.89
C SER A 605 3.90 -22.20 2.43
N PRO A 606 4.68 -23.29 2.20
CA PRO A 606 4.13 -24.59 1.78
C PRO A 606 3.08 -25.19 2.72
N ASN A 607 3.11 -24.83 4.01
CA ASN A 607 2.14 -25.26 5.02
C ASN A 607 0.97 -24.28 5.21
N GLY A 608 0.84 -23.25 4.37
CA GLY A 608 -0.24 -22.27 4.39
C GLY A 608 -0.10 -21.11 5.38
N ALA A 609 1.04 -20.99 6.08
CA ALA A 609 1.30 -19.83 6.94
C ALA A 609 1.57 -18.57 6.10
N ARG A 610 1.14 -17.41 6.60
CA ARG A 610 1.19 -16.14 5.87
C ARG A 610 2.09 -15.13 6.55
N TYR A 611 2.88 -14.41 5.74
CA TYR A 611 3.84 -13.40 6.19
C TYR A 611 3.73 -12.15 5.34
N ASP A 612 3.44 -11.01 5.95
CA ASP A 612 3.21 -9.76 5.24
C ASP A 612 4.50 -8.97 4.99
N GLY A 613 4.55 -8.30 3.85
CA GLY A 613 5.65 -7.45 3.42
C GLY A 613 6.58 -8.09 2.40
N LEU A 614 7.31 -7.25 1.66
CA LEU A 614 8.31 -7.70 0.68
C LEU A 614 9.55 -8.31 1.35
N ASN A 615 9.88 -7.82 2.55
CA ASN A 615 10.96 -8.31 3.39
C ASN A 615 10.35 -8.92 4.65
N ALA A 616 9.92 -10.18 4.57
CA ALA A 616 9.17 -10.85 5.63
C ALA A 616 10.05 -11.88 6.34
N GLN A 617 10.21 -11.73 7.65
CA GLN A 617 10.95 -12.69 8.47
C GLN A 617 10.05 -13.88 8.82
N VAL A 618 10.43 -15.08 8.38
CA VAL A 618 9.67 -16.32 8.59
C VAL A 618 9.99 -16.93 9.96
N THR A 619 11.28 -16.97 10.32
CA THR A 619 11.78 -17.51 11.60
C THR A 619 13.18 -17.01 11.90
N ASN A 620 13.57 -16.99 13.18
CA ASN A 620 14.95 -16.74 13.62
C ASN A 620 15.86 -17.98 13.47
N THR A 621 15.28 -19.17 13.40
CA THR A 621 16.00 -20.45 13.37
C THR A 621 15.32 -21.37 12.36
N ALA A 622 15.79 -21.35 11.11
CA ALA A 622 15.27 -22.18 10.04
C ALA A 622 15.65 -23.65 10.25
N THR A 623 14.72 -24.56 9.93
CA THR A 623 14.89 -26.02 10.01
C THR A 623 14.34 -26.67 8.75
N ALA A 624 14.57 -27.97 8.54
CA ALA A 624 14.03 -28.71 7.39
C ALA A 624 12.49 -28.57 7.21
N GLN A 625 11.73 -28.24 8.26
CA GLN A 625 10.28 -27.98 8.15
C GLN A 625 9.94 -26.69 7.38
N ASN A 626 10.92 -25.80 7.19
CA ASN A 626 10.76 -24.53 6.47
C ASN A 626 11.10 -24.66 4.98
N GLU A 627 11.45 -25.85 4.48
CA GLU A 627 11.73 -26.06 3.06
C GLU A 627 10.48 -26.04 2.18
N GLY A 628 10.65 -25.62 0.93
CA GLY A 628 9.66 -25.76 -0.13
C GLY A 628 9.32 -24.46 -0.85
N LYS A 629 8.23 -24.50 -1.62
CA LYS A 629 7.77 -23.40 -2.47
C LYS A 629 7.02 -22.33 -1.67
N TYR A 630 7.59 -21.13 -1.61
CA TYR A 630 6.90 -19.95 -1.09
C TYR A 630 6.29 -19.15 -2.24
N VAL A 631 5.03 -18.75 -2.10
CA VAL A 631 4.31 -17.97 -3.11
C VAL A 631 4.06 -16.57 -2.57
N LEU A 632 4.55 -15.56 -3.29
CA LEU A 632 4.26 -14.15 -3.04
C LEU A 632 3.04 -13.73 -3.84
N THR A 633 2.02 -13.21 -3.18
CA THR A 633 0.92 -12.48 -3.82
C THR A 633 1.05 -11.00 -3.52
N ALA A 634 1.20 -10.18 -4.55
CA ALA A 634 1.34 -8.72 -4.43
C ALA A 634 0.14 -8.03 -5.08
N THR A 635 -0.37 -6.97 -4.45
CA THR A 635 -1.48 -6.14 -4.92
C THR A 635 -1.01 -4.68 -4.95
N ASN A 636 -1.09 -4.03 -6.11
CA ASN A 636 -0.78 -2.61 -6.23
C ASN A 636 -1.91 -1.72 -5.67
N THR A 637 -1.71 -0.41 -5.65
CA THR A 637 -2.74 0.55 -5.20
C THR A 637 -3.97 0.62 -6.10
N ASP A 638 -3.85 0.15 -7.36
CA ASP A 638 -4.97 0.04 -8.31
C ASP A 638 -5.76 -1.28 -8.13
N GLY A 639 -5.41 -2.14 -7.17
CA GLY A 639 -6.09 -3.42 -6.91
C GLY A 639 -5.64 -4.59 -7.79
N CYS A 640 -4.65 -4.41 -8.67
CA CYS A 640 -4.15 -5.47 -9.54
C CYS A 640 -3.18 -6.40 -8.83
N THR A 641 -3.40 -7.69 -9.02
CA THR A 641 -2.64 -8.75 -8.36
C THR A 641 -1.69 -9.46 -9.30
N SER A 642 -0.52 -9.82 -8.79
CA SER A 642 0.40 -10.73 -9.46
C SER A 642 0.97 -11.74 -8.45
N THR A 643 1.43 -12.87 -8.96
CA THR A 643 2.08 -13.90 -8.15
C THR A 643 3.50 -14.16 -8.62
N ALA A 644 4.40 -14.36 -7.66
CA ALA A 644 5.76 -14.82 -7.87
C ALA A 644 6.08 -15.94 -6.88
N HIS A 645 7.14 -16.70 -7.10
CA HIS A 645 7.51 -17.79 -6.20
C HIS A 645 9.01 -17.96 -6.08
N THR A 646 9.44 -18.56 -4.98
CA THR A 646 10.83 -18.97 -4.72
C THR A 646 10.86 -20.31 -4.01
N GLN A 647 11.96 -21.05 -4.16
CA GLN A 647 12.22 -22.26 -3.41
C GLN A 647 13.14 -21.98 -2.22
N VAL A 648 12.70 -22.34 -1.01
CA VAL A 648 13.55 -22.32 0.18
C VAL A 648 14.21 -23.68 0.34
N ILE A 649 15.54 -23.69 0.44
CA ILE A 649 16.36 -24.88 0.65
C ILE A 649 17.16 -24.68 1.94
N ILE A 650 17.04 -25.60 2.89
CA ILE A 650 17.76 -25.54 4.16
C ILE A 650 19.01 -26.41 4.07
N GLN A 651 20.16 -25.77 4.29
CA GLN A 651 21.46 -26.43 4.24
C GLN A 651 21.88 -26.84 5.64
N GLU A 652 22.20 -28.11 5.84
CA GLU A 652 22.71 -28.59 7.12
C GLU A 652 24.06 -27.97 7.46
N VAL A 653 24.30 -27.77 8.76
CA VAL A 653 25.61 -27.32 9.24
C VAL A 653 26.59 -28.48 9.15
N THR A 654 27.75 -28.21 8.57
CA THR A 654 28.82 -29.16 8.29
C THR A 654 29.33 -29.89 9.53
N ASP A 655 29.39 -31.23 9.48
CA ASP A 655 30.17 -32.05 10.39
C ASP A 655 31.66 -31.85 10.10
N PRO A 656 32.45 -31.37 11.08
CA PRO A 656 33.88 -31.16 10.88
C PRO A 656 34.70 -32.45 10.73
N GLY A 657 34.11 -33.63 10.93
CA GLY A 657 34.78 -34.93 10.82
C GLY A 657 35.82 -35.19 11.90
N THR A 658 36.56 -36.30 11.78
CA THR A 658 37.61 -36.71 12.72
C THR A 658 38.99 -36.78 12.06
N ILE A 659 39.97 -36.14 12.70
CA ILE A 659 41.38 -36.13 12.28
C ILE A 659 42.17 -37.31 12.87
N SER A 660 43.08 -37.91 12.10
CA SER A 660 43.97 -38.99 12.51
C SER A 660 45.40 -38.80 11.98
N PHE A 661 46.40 -38.93 12.86
CA PHE A 661 47.83 -38.96 12.54
C PHE A 661 48.65 -39.58 13.70
N LYS A 662 49.93 -39.92 13.47
CA LYS A 662 50.85 -40.42 14.51
C LYS A 662 51.38 -39.29 15.40
N ASP A 663 51.57 -39.58 16.69
CA ASP A 663 51.96 -38.55 17.68
C ASP A 663 53.40 -38.02 17.52
N ASN A 664 54.34 -38.83 17.02
CA ASN A 664 55.75 -38.46 16.91
C ASN A 664 56.32 -38.78 15.52
N ALA A 665 57.24 -37.93 15.06
CA ALA A 665 58.06 -38.12 13.87
C ALA A 665 59.51 -37.64 14.11
N CYS A 666 60.45 -38.08 13.29
CA CYS A 666 61.83 -37.57 13.31
C CYS A 666 62.05 -36.51 12.21
N PRO A 667 63.06 -35.62 12.33
CA PRO A 667 63.39 -34.66 11.29
C PRO A 667 63.56 -35.34 9.93
N GLY A 668 62.83 -34.86 8.92
CA GLY A 668 62.81 -35.42 7.57
C GLY A 668 61.89 -36.64 7.36
N GLU A 669 61.25 -37.17 8.41
CA GLU A 669 60.27 -38.25 8.30
C GLU A 669 58.89 -37.69 7.87
N SER A 670 58.16 -38.46 7.06
CA SER A 670 56.83 -38.11 6.58
C SER A 670 55.73 -38.47 7.59
N LEU A 671 54.96 -37.48 8.03
CA LEU A 671 53.76 -37.69 8.84
C LEU A 671 52.52 -37.65 7.96
N LYS A 672 51.75 -38.75 7.93
CA LYS A 672 50.46 -38.81 7.22
C LYS A 672 49.34 -38.31 8.13
N ILE A 673 48.58 -37.33 7.66
CA ILE A 673 47.43 -36.73 8.37
C ILE A 673 46.19 -36.90 7.48
N GLU A 674 45.12 -37.45 8.04
CA GLU A 674 43.86 -37.72 7.34
C GLU A 674 42.67 -37.20 8.16
N VAL A 675 41.69 -36.59 7.48
CA VAL A 675 40.37 -36.26 8.05
C VAL A 675 39.33 -37.19 7.44
N LYS A 676 38.54 -37.86 8.28
CA LYS A 676 37.45 -38.76 7.86
C LYS A 676 36.10 -38.21 8.29
N ASP A 677 35.06 -38.68 7.62
CA ASP A 677 33.66 -38.49 8.02
C ASP A 677 33.23 -37.01 8.13
N TYR A 678 33.82 -36.11 7.35
CA TYR A 678 33.43 -34.71 7.27
C TYR A 678 32.34 -34.49 6.21
N SER A 679 31.46 -33.50 6.40
CA SER A 679 30.32 -33.24 5.49
C SER A 679 30.35 -31.86 4.84
N GLY A 680 31.46 -31.51 4.18
CA GLY A 680 31.65 -30.23 3.46
C GLY A 680 32.39 -30.38 2.13
N ASP A 681 32.52 -29.29 1.39
CA ASP A 681 33.04 -29.30 0.02
C ASP A 681 34.57 -29.46 0.00
N THR A 682 35.27 -28.73 0.87
CA THR A 682 36.74 -28.68 0.90
C THR A 682 37.28 -28.54 2.32
N ILE A 683 38.55 -28.91 2.52
CA ILE A 683 39.28 -28.73 3.77
C ILE A 683 40.42 -27.74 3.55
N GLN A 684 40.52 -26.75 4.44
CA GLN A 684 41.66 -25.83 4.50
C GLN A 684 42.52 -26.13 5.72
N TRP A 685 43.82 -26.25 5.49
CA TRP A 685 44.81 -26.58 6.51
C TRP A 685 45.55 -25.35 7.00
N GLN A 686 45.74 -25.26 8.32
CA GLN A 686 46.63 -24.31 8.95
C GLN A 686 47.62 -25.07 9.84
N ILE A 687 48.79 -25.39 9.28
CA ILE A 687 49.82 -26.20 9.94
C ILE A 687 51.00 -25.31 10.35
N ALA A 688 51.37 -25.33 11.63
CA ALA A 688 52.47 -24.55 12.14
C ALA A 688 53.85 -25.11 11.72
N GLY A 689 54.85 -24.22 11.65
CA GLY A 689 56.26 -24.61 11.41
C GLY A 689 56.66 -24.81 9.95
N SER A 690 55.80 -24.44 9.00
CA SER A 690 56.04 -24.48 7.55
C SER A 690 56.65 -25.79 7.05
N PRO A 691 56.02 -26.95 7.31
CA PRO A 691 56.49 -28.21 6.76
C PRO A 691 56.40 -28.22 5.23
N HIS A 692 57.15 -29.12 4.60
CA HIS A 692 56.87 -29.49 3.22
C HIS A 692 55.61 -30.36 3.18
N ILE A 693 54.60 -29.95 2.41
CA ILE A 693 53.28 -30.59 2.37
C ILE A 693 53.02 -31.18 0.98
N GLN A 694 52.52 -32.42 0.93
CA GLN A 694 52.04 -33.08 -0.29
C GLN A 694 50.75 -33.85 0.00
N GLY A 695 49.84 -33.98 -0.96
CA GLY A 695 48.62 -34.79 -0.80
C GLY A 695 47.35 -34.12 -1.33
N THR A 696 46.19 -34.67 -0.96
CA THR A 696 44.86 -34.14 -1.24
C THR A 696 44.34 -33.30 -0.08
N GLN A 697 43.22 -32.61 -0.27
CA GLN A 697 42.60 -31.77 0.76
C GLN A 697 42.25 -32.52 2.06
N ASP A 698 41.91 -33.80 1.99
CA ASP A 698 41.51 -34.64 3.12
C ASP A 698 42.64 -35.56 3.64
N LYS A 699 43.72 -35.72 2.86
CA LYS A 699 44.87 -36.57 3.18
C LYS A 699 46.16 -35.86 2.80
N LEU A 700 46.88 -35.39 3.80
CA LEU A 700 48.18 -34.75 3.60
C LEU A 700 49.34 -35.55 4.18
N VAL A 701 50.52 -35.26 3.67
CA VAL A 701 51.81 -35.72 4.15
C VAL A 701 52.62 -34.48 4.51
N ALA A 702 52.98 -34.33 5.78
CA ALA A 702 53.78 -33.22 6.29
C ALA A 702 55.18 -33.69 6.70
N ILE A 703 56.22 -32.94 6.30
CA ILE A 703 57.61 -33.20 6.63
C ILE A 703 58.23 -31.97 7.27
N TRP A 704 58.72 -32.11 8.51
CA TRP A 704 59.46 -31.07 9.22
C TRP A 704 60.94 -31.45 9.30
N ASN A 705 61.82 -30.49 9.02
CA ASN A 705 63.27 -30.69 9.07
C ASN A 705 63.90 -30.23 10.39
N LYS A 706 63.08 -29.71 11.32
CA LYS A 706 63.54 -29.24 12.63
C LYS A 706 62.70 -29.89 13.74
N PRO A 707 63.31 -30.23 14.88
CA PRO A 707 62.58 -30.69 16.06
C PRO A 707 61.69 -29.57 16.61
N GLY A 708 60.53 -29.94 17.15
CA GLY A 708 59.56 -28.98 17.67
C GLY A 708 58.16 -29.56 17.90
N VAL A 709 57.29 -28.72 18.47
CA VAL A 709 55.86 -29.01 18.69
C VAL A 709 55.05 -28.11 17.75
N TYR A 710 54.27 -28.73 16.86
CA TYR A 710 53.58 -28.03 15.78
C TYR A 710 52.06 -28.24 15.89
N PRO A 711 51.31 -27.19 16.28
CA PRO A 711 49.85 -27.22 16.23
C PRO A 711 49.34 -27.50 14.81
N VAL A 712 48.34 -28.38 14.71
CA VAL A 712 47.61 -28.68 13.49
C VAL A 712 46.19 -28.14 13.65
N LYS A 713 45.74 -27.32 12.71
CA LYS A 713 44.36 -26.84 12.62
C LYS A 713 43.85 -27.09 11.21
N TYR A 714 42.54 -27.31 11.11
CA TYR A 714 41.86 -27.38 9.83
C TYR A 714 40.46 -26.78 9.93
N SER A 715 39.95 -26.33 8.79
CA SER A 715 38.59 -25.81 8.66
C SER A 715 37.88 -26.54 7.53
N VAL A 716 36.68 -27.03 7.79
CA VAL A 716 35.84 -27.61 6.74
C VAL A 716 34.99 -26.48 6.14
N ILE A 717 35.14 -26.27 4.84
CA ILE A 717 34.41 -25.24 4.10
C ILE A 717 33.17 -25.84 3.46
N SER A 718 32.07 -25.13 3.62
CA SER A 718 30.77 -25.43 3.01
C SER A 718 30.11 -24.14 2.55
N ALA A 719 28.95 -24.26 1.90
CA ALA A 719 28.05 -23.14 1.62
C ALA A 719 27.66 -22.34 2.88
N CYS A 720 27.71 -22.95 4.08
CA CYS A 720 27.38 -22.32 5.35
C CYS A 720 28.55 -21.62 6.05
N GLY A 721 29.72 -21.60 5.42
CA GLY A 721 30.95 -21.02 5.95
C GLY A 721 31.91 -22.07 6.54
N PRO A 722 33.10 -21.63 6.98
CA PRO A 722 34.12 -22.50 7.55
C PRO A 722 33.79 -22.86 9.00
N VAL A 723 33.88 -24.15 9.33
CA VAL A 723 33.89 -24.64 10.72
C VAL A 723 35.33 -24.96 11.09
N GLU A 724 35.93 -24.14 11.97
CA GLU A 724 37.31 -24.35 12.43
C GLU A 724 37.37 -25.43 13.52
N VAL A 725 38.31 -26.37 13.38
CA VAL A 725 38.64 -27.36 14.41
C VAL A 725 40.04 -27.12 14.95
N THR A 726 40.12 -26.90 16.26
CA THR A 726 41.39 -26.95 16.98
C THR A 726 41.64 -28.38 17.44
N VAL A 727 42.67 -29.01 16.89
CA VAL A 727 43.04 -30.37 17.26
C VAL A 727 43.67 -30.35 18.66
N PRO A 728 43.19 -31.19 19.61
CA PRO A 728 43.65 -31.15 21.00
C PRO A 728 45.10 -31.64 21.18
N ARG A 729 45.71 -32.27 20.17
CA ARG A 729 47.09 -32.77 20.21
C ARG A 729 47.92 -32.20 19.06
N PRO A 730 49.10 -31.61 19.32
CA PRO A 730 50.01 -31.14 18.27
C PRO A 730 50.81 -32.30 17.67
N ALA A 731 51.33 -32.10 16.45
CA ALA A 731 52.36 -32.99 15.88
C ALA A 731 53.71 -32.71 16.56
N VAL A 732 54.43 -33.75 16.98
CA VAL A 732 55.72 -33.58 17.67
C VAL A 732 56.87 -34.20 16.88
N VAL A 733 57.86 -33.36 16.55
CA VAL A 733 59.07 -33.77 15.83
C VAL A 733 60.21 -33.84 16.83
N ARG A 734 60.76 -35.04 17.04
CA ARG A 734 61.73 -35.34 18.12
C ARG A 734 63.17 -35.16 17.66
N GLU A 735 64.07 -34.80 18.56
CA GLU A 735 65.48 -34.66 18.20
C GLU A 735 66.07 -36.00 17.73
N LEU A 736 67.00 -35.93 16.77
CA LEU A 736 67.80 -37.09 16.39
C LEU A 736 68.80 -37.39 17.52
N PRO A 737 69.03 -38.67 17.87
CA PRO A 737 70.09 -39.00 18.80
C PRO A 737 71.46 -38.63 18.21
N THR A 738 72.47 -38.44 19.06
CA THR A 738 73.86 -38.30 18.63
C THR A 738 74.62 -39.59 18.87
N VAL A 739 75.56 -39.91 17.97
CA VAL A 739 76.51 -41.01 18.15
C VAL A 739 77.84 -40.62 17.50
N ASP A 740 78.94 -40.96 18.18
CA ASP A 740 80.31 -40.69 17.79
C ASP A 740 81.17 -41.92 18.16
N LEU A 741 81.72 -42.60 17.16
CA LEU A 741 82.63 -43.74 17.29
C LEU A 741 84.10 -43.34 17.47
N GLY A 742 84.38 -42.05 17.46
CA GLY A 742 85.73 -41.50 17.50
C GLY A 742 86.39 -41.44 16.12
N SER A 743 87.59 -40.88 16.08
CA SER A 743 88.35 -40.70 14.84
C SER A 743 88.98 -42.00 14.32
N ASP A 744 89.21 -42.04 13.01
CA ASP A 744 90.00 -43.08 12.35
C ASP A 744 91.33 -43.33 13.07
N THR A 745 91.65 -44.61 13.29
CA THR A 745 92.77 -45.00 14.17
C THR A 745 93.58 -46.16 13.58
N LEU A 746 94.86 -46.26 13.96
CA LEU A 746 95.77 -47.34 13.61
C LEU A 746 95.91 -48.37 14.75
N ILE A 747 95.90 -49.66 14.43
CA ILE A 747 96.18 -50.75 15.38
C ILE A 747 97.40 -51.57 14.92
N CYS A 748 98.16 -52.16 15.87
CA CYS A 748 99.24 -53.08 15.50
C CYS A 748 98.64 -54.36 14.89
N ARG A 749 99.28 -54.86 13.84
CA ARG A 749 98.85 -56.08 13.13
C ARG A 749 98.60 -57.25 14.10
N GLY A 750 97.41 -57.84 14.02
CA GLY A 750 97.01 -58.98 14.87
C GLY A 750 96.42 -58.61 16.24
N LEU A 751 96.34 -57.31 16.58
CA LEU A 751 95.55 -56.85 17.74
C LEU A 751 94.11 -56.53 17.33
N GLN A 752 93.21 -56.52 18.31
CA GLN A 752 91.82 -56.08 18.16
C GLN A 752 91.58 -54.85 19.03
N LEU A 753 90.69 -53.97 18.59
CA LEU A 753 90.26 -52.77 19.33
C LEU A 753 88.80 -52.92 19.73
N MET A 754 88.47 -52.57 20.97
CA MET A 754 87.08 -52.51 21.44
C MET A 754 86.57 -51.08 21.30
N LEU A 755 85.59 -50.88 20.42
CA LEU A 755 84.97 -49.58 20.17
C LEU A 755 83.96 -49.24 21.26
N HIS A 756 84.08 -48.03 21.81
CA HIS A 756 83.19 -47.46 22.83
C HIS A 756 82.57 -46.15 22.29
N PRO A 757 81.40 -46.20 21.66
CA PRO A 757 80.74 -45.02 21.12
C PRO A 757 80.34 -44.06 22.25
N ARG A 758 80.43 -42.76 21.98
CA ARG A 758 79.73 -41.72 22.77
C ARG A 758 78.39 -41.43 22.11
N TYR A 759 77.33 -41.40 22.87
CA TYR A 759 75.98 -41.21 22.34
C TYR A 759 75.11 -40.41 23.31
N SER A 760 74.02 -39.85 22.81
CA SER A 760 73.05 -39.09 23.62
C SER A 760 72.23 -40.00 24.55
N SER A 761 71.75 -39.45 25.67
CA SER A 761 71.09 -40.21 26.74
C SER A 761 69.75 -40.85 26.36
N ASP A 762 69.14 -40.41 25.26
CA ASP A 762 67.87 -40.91 24.74
C ASP A 762 68.01 -42.20 23.91
N VAL A 763 69.23 -42.60 23.56
CA VAL A 763 69.50 -43.85 22.82
C VAL A 763 69.10 -45.07 23.64
N THR A 764 68.28 -45.94 23.06
CA THR A 764 67.80 -47.17 23.71
C THR A 764 68.34 -48.45 23.07
N THR A 765 68.68 -48.41 21.78
CA THR A 765 69.15 -49.60 21.05
C THR A 765 70.23 -49.27 20.02
N PHE A 766 71.08 -50.25 19.76
CA PHE A 766 72.29 -50.16 18.93
C PHE A 766 72.26 -51.24 17.84
N SER A 767 72.75 -50.89 16.66
CA SER A 767 72.88 -51.78 15.51
C SER A 767 74.30 -51.66 14.96
N TRP A 768 75.13 -52.66 15.22
CA TRP A 768 76.49 -52.75 14.70
C TRP A 768 76.52 -53.45 13.35
N GLN A 769 77.29 -52.93 12.41
CA GLN A 769 77.46 -53.52 11.06
C GLN A 769 76.14 -53.82 10.34
N ASP A 770 75.14 -52.94 10.51
CA ASP A 770 73.79 -53.10 9.95
C ASP A 770 73.06 -54.40 10.40
N GLY A 771 73.43 -54.95 11.56
CA GLY A 771 72.74 -56.07 12.21
C GLY A 771 71.40 -55.69 12.88
N PRO A 772 70.73 -56.62 13.57
CA PRO A 772 69.51 -56.30 14.30
C PRO A 772 69.80 -55.36 15.48
N PHE A 773 68.89 -54.43 15.75
CA PHE A 773 68.96 -53.57 16.92
C PHE A 773 68.90 -54.39 18.20
N ASN A 774 69.86 -54.17 19.09
CA ASN A 774 69.98 -54.82 20.39
C ASN A 774 70.50 -53.80 21.44
N THR A 775 70.90 -54.28 22.62
CA THR A 775 71.39 -53.45 23.73
C THR A 775 72.92 -53.47 23.89
N GLU A 776 73.65 -54.00 22.90
CA GLU A 776 75.11 -54.13 22.96
C GLU A 776 75.78 -52.79 22.63
N THR A 777 76.45 -52.22 23.62
CA THR A 777 77.00 -50.85 23.56
C THR A 777 78.43 -50.80 23.04
N HIS A 778 79.11 -51.93 22.90
CA HIS A 778 80.50 -52.02 22.46
C HIS A 778 80.68 -53.04 21.34
N PHE A 779 81.74 -52.88 20.54
CA PHE A 779 82.05 -53.81 19.45
C PHE A 779 83.55 -54.06 19.35
N THR A 780 83.94 -55.34 19.41
CA THR A 780 85.34 -55.75 19.21
C THR A 780 85.63 -55.96 17.74
N THR A 781 86.66 -55.29 17.24
CA THR A 781 87.00 -55.29 15.81
C THR A 781 87.58 -56.63 15.39
N SER A 782 87.22 -57.09 14.19
CA SER A 782 87.71 -58.35 13.61
C SER A 782 89.00 -58.19 12.79
N GLY A 783 89.49 -56.96 12.63
CA GLY A 783 90.65 -56.60 11.81
C GLY A 783 90.54 -55.17 11.26
N PRO A 784 91.42 -54.77 10.31
CA PRO A 784 91.31 -53.48 9.65
C PRO A 784 90.04 -53.42 8.79
N GLY A 785 89.40 -52.25 8.76
CA GLY A 785 88.15 -52.03 8.04
C GLY A 785 87.33 -50.88 8.60
N VAL A 786 86.23 -50.57 7.91
CA VAL A 786 85.27 -49.56 8.35
C VAL A 786 84.25 -50.22 9.27
N TYR A 787 84.10 -49.69 10.47
CA TYR A 787 83.09 -50.14 11.42
C TYR A 787 82.00 -49.10 11.57
N LYS A 788 80.74 -49.52 11.45
CA LYS A 788 79.57 -48.66 11.51
C LYS A 788 78.68 -49.02 12.69
N ILE A 789 78.17 -47.99 13.36
CA ILE A 789 77.10 -48.10 14.34
C ILE A 789 75.89 -47.29 13.87
N THR A 790 74.69 -47.84 14.09
CA THR A 790 73.45 -47.07 14.03
C THR A 790 72.75 -47.16 15.38
N VAL A 791 72.46 -46.02 15.99
CA VAL A 791 71.73 -45.91 17.25
C VAL A 791 70.28 -45.53 17.00
N LYS A 792 69.39 -45.90 17.92
CA LYS A 792 67.98 -45.53 17.89
C LYS A 792 67.51 -45.13 19.27
N ASN A 793 66.83 -43.99 19.38
CA ASN A 793 66.25 -43.51 20.64
C ASN A 793 64.86 -44.13 20.93
N GLU A 794 64.28 -43.88 22.12
CA GLU A 794 62.95 -44.42 22.48
C GLU A 794 61.80 -43.90 21.58
N TRP A 795 62.01 -42.80 20.83
CA TRP A 795 61.06 -42.27 19.84
C TRP A 795 61.21 -42.90 18.46
N GLY A 796 62.22 -43.77 18.27
CA GLY A 796 62.49 -44.45 17.01
C GLY A 796 63.41 -43.70 16.04
N CYS A 797 63.88 -42.51 16.40
CA CYS A 797 64.81 -41.73 15.59
C CYS A 797 66.20 -42.36 15.57
N LYS A 798 66.86 -42.35 14.40
CA LYS A 798 68.12 -43.03 14.16
C LYS A 798 69.23 -42.07 13.79
N ALA A 799 70.44 -42.36 14.26
CA ALA A 799 71.67 -41.73 13.81
C ALA A 799 72.75 -42.79 13.62
N SER A 800 73.73 -42.52 12.77
CA SER A 800 74.81 -43.47 12.49
C SER A 800 76.14 -42.77 12.37
N ASP A 801 77.19 -43.47 12.78
CA ASP A 801 78.56 -43.03 12.61
C ASP A 801 79.44 -44.22 12.16
N ASN A 802 80.61 -43.91 11.60
CA ASN A 802 81.59 -44.90 11.17
C ASN A 802 83.02 -44.49 11.52
N VAL A 803 83.86 -45.50 11.79
CA VAL A 803 85.29 -45.32 12.04
C VAL A 803 86.09 -46.27 11.16
N ASN A 804 87.15 -45.77 10.52
CA ASN A 804 88.07 -46.59 9.74
C ASN A 804 89.27 -46.99 10.57
N ILE A 805 89.49 -48.30 10.69
CA ILE A 805 90.61 -48.87 11.41
C ILE A 805 91.62 -49.42 10.42
N GLN A 806 92.84 -48.90 10.48
CA GLN A 806 93.95 -49.34 9.65
C GLN A 806 94.99 -50.11 10.47
N GLU A 807 95.74 -51.00 9.85
CA GLU A 807 96.82 -51.73 10.52
C GLU A 807 98.19 -51.10 10.27
N LYS A 808 99.05 -51.09 11.30
CA LYS A 808 100.46 -50.68 11.23
C LYS A 808 101.40 -51.75 11.79
N TYR A 809 102.62 -51.76 11.28
CA TYR A 809 103.73 -52.59 11.76
C TYR A 809 104.43 -51.98 12.99
N CYS A 810 104.69 -52.78 14.03
CA CYS A 810 105.19 -52.30 15.34
C CYS A 810 106.61 -52.80 15.75
N GLY A 811 107.23 -53.77 15.04
CA GLY A 811 108.64 -54.20 15.24
C GLY A 811 108.90 -55.28 16.32
N CYS A 812 110.10 -55.92 16.34
CA CYS A 812 110.52 -56.91 17.36
C CYS A 812 111.97 -56.70 17.87
N ASP A 813 112.11 -56.23 19.11
CA ASP A 813 113.40 -56.08 19.78
C ASP A 813 113.73 -57.26 20.69
N VAL A 814 114.99 -57.72 20.66
CA VAL A 814 115.48 -58.86 21.44
C VAL A 814 116.78 -58.52 22.18
N TYR A 815 116.74 -58.69 23.50
CA TYR A 815 117.83 -58.39 24.43
C TYR A 815 118.27 -59.63 25.20
N LEU A 816 119.58 -59.80 25.40
CA LEU A 816 120.17 -60.82 26.27
C LEU A 816 121.23 -60.14 27.18
N PRO A 817 121.30 -60.48 28.47
CA PRO A 817 122.34 -59.96 29.35
C PRO A 817 123.72 -60.59 29.02
N THR A 818 124.81 -59.87 29.31
CA THR A 818 126.18 -60.32 29.00
C THR A 818 126.84 -61.08 30.15
N ALA A 819 126.28 -61.03 31.35
CA ALA A 819 126.69 -61.80 32.52
C ALA A 819 125.49 -62.15 33.40
N PHE A 820 125.59 -63.22 34.19
CA PHE A 820 124.58 -63.60 35.18
C PHE A 820 125.23 -64.36 36.36
N SER A 821 124.57 -64.35 37.51
CA SER A 821 125.07 -64.85 38.79
C SER A 821 124.15 -65.93 39.36
N PRO A 822 124.36 -67.22 39.06
CA PRO A 822 123.48 -68.32 39.48
C PRO A 822 123.71 -68.77 40.94
N ASN A 823 123.72 -67.80 41.87
CA ASN A 823 124.06 -67.96 43.29
C ASN A 823 122.82 -68.21 44.20
N GLY A 824 121.62 -68.04 43.67
CA GLY A 824 120.35 -68.28 44.37
C GLY A 824 119.83 -67.09 45.18
N ASP A 825 120.30 -65.86 44.93
CA ASP A 825 119.86 -64.64 45.63
C ASP A 825 118.59 -63.98 45.04
N GLY A 826 118.04 -64.54 43.97
CA GLY A 826 116.87 -64.05 43.25
C GLY A 826 117.19 -63.01 42.18
N LYS A 827 118.46 -62.60 42.01
CA LYS A 827 118.89 -61.57 41.06
C LYS A 827 119.84 -62.15 40.02
N ASN A 828 119.42 -62.08 38.75
CA ASN A 828 120.19 -62.58 37.63
C ASN A 828 120.62 -64.06 37.76
N ASP A 829 119.80 -64.88 38.41
CA ASP A 829 120.05 -66.33 38.56
C ASP A 829 119.82 -67.12 37.27
N ILE A 830 119.02 -66.56 36.36
CA ILE A 830 118.56 -67.23 35.13
C ILE A 830 118.98 -66.39 33.93
N PHE A 831 119.78 -66.99 33.06
CA PHE A 831 120.14 -66.44 31.77
C PHE A 831 119.10 -66.78 30.70
N LYS A 832 118.34 -65.79 30.22
CA LYS A 832 117.38 -65.94 29.11
C LYS A 832 117.29 -64.71 28.21
N PRO A 833 116.80 -64.87 26.96
CA PRO A 833 116.40 -63.75 26.12
C PRO A 833 115.11 -63.08 26.57
N VAL A 834 115.01 -61.77 26.37
CA VAL A 834 113.79 -60.96 26.52
C VAL A 834 113.38 -60.45 25.13
N LEU A 835 112.15 -60.73 24.72
CA LEU A 835 111.61 -60.38 23.41
C LEU A 835 110.38 -59.47 23.59
N TYR A 836 110.28 -58.43 22.77
CA TYR A 836 109.13 -57.49 22.75
C TYR A 836 108.14 -57.78 21.61
N CYS A 837 108.08 -59.03 21.16
CA CYS A 837 107.13 -59.47 20.14
C CYS A 837 106.64 -60.90 20.40
N VAL A 838 105.57 -61.27 19.71
CA VAL A 838 105.05 -62.65 19.72
C VAL A 838 105.85 -63.49 18.72
N THR A 839 106.46 -64.57 19.20
CA THR A 839 107.24 -65.48 18.34
C THR A 839 106.40 -66.65 17.85
N LYS A 840 106.59 -67.00 16.58
CA LYS A 840 106.02 -68.17 15.90
C LYS A 840 106.90 -69.41 16.07
N LYS A 841 108.24 -69.22 16.09
CA LYS A 841 109.22 -70.26 16.44
C LYS A 841 110.29 -69.67 17.36
N PHE A 842 110.76 -70.46 18.32
CA PHE A 842 111.80 -70.05 19.26
C PHE A 842 112.70 -71.23 19.63
N ARG A 843 114.01 -70.99 19.70
CA ARG A 843 114.99 -71.95 20.20
C ARG A 843 116.22 -71.26 20.77
N PHE A 844 116.52 -71.52 22.03
CA PHE A 844 117.65 -70.95 22.74
C PHE A 844 118.57 -72.06 23.27
N ARG A 845 119.88 -71.94 23.08
CA ARG A 845 120.89 -72.94 23.46
C ARG A 845 122.12 -72.29 24.10
N VAL A 846 122.73 -72.98 25.05
CA VAL A 846 123.98 -72.56 25.71
C VAL A 846 124.99 -73.71 25.70
N TYR A 847 126.26 -73.39 25.47
CA TYR A 847 127.38 -74.30 25.29
C TYR A 847 128.53 -73.95 26.26
N ASN A 848 129.28 -74.96 26.73
CA ASN A 848 130.48 -74.75 27.52
C ASN A 848 131.71 -74.34 26.66
N ARG A 849 132.83 -74.04 27.31
CA ARG A 849 134.09 -73.61 26.64
C ARG A 849 134.64 -74.61 25.61
N TRP A 850 134.22 -75.87 25.66
CA TRP A 850 134.63 -76.94 24.76
C TRP A 850 133.64 -77.17 23.61
N GLY A 851 132.59 -76.34 23.50
CA GLY A 851 131.54 -76.47 22.48
C GLY A 851 130.47 -77.50 22.79
N GLN A 852 130.49 -78.11 23.99
CA GLN A 852 129.45 -79.06 24.40
C GLN A 852 128.17 -78.32 24.79
N LEU A 853 127.02 -78.74 24.25
CA LEU A 853 125.71 -78.22 24.62
C LEU A 853 125.40 -78.54 26.09
N ILE A 854 125.07 -77.51 26.87
CA ILE A 854 124.76 -77.63 28.29
C ILE A 854 123.32 -77.21 28.65
N PHE A 855 122.65 -76.44 27.79
CA PHE A 855 121.25 -76.07 27.97
C PHE A 855 120.57 -75.83 26.62
N SER A 856 119.29 -76.19 26.48
CA SER A 856 118.46 -75.89 25.32
C SER A 856 116.99 -75.77 25.72
N THR A 857 116.27 -74.79 25.18
CA THR A 857 114.80 -74.67 25.31
C THR A 857 114.17 -74.13 24.02
N THR A 858 112.89 -74.45 23.81
CA THR A 858 112.02 -73.85 22.79
C THR A 858 110.94 -72.94 23.37
N ASN A 859 110.94 -72.75 24.70
CA ASN A 859 110.02 -71.86 25.40
C ASN A 859 110.70 -70.51 25.69
N PRO A 860 110.19 -69.38 25.16
CA PRO A 860 110.76 -68.05 25.42
C PRO A 860 110.77 -67.64 26.91
N GLY A 861 109.93 -68.26 27.74
CA GLY A 861 109.87 -67.97 29.18
C GLY A 861 111.00 -68.60 30.00
N GLU A 862 111.68 -69.63 29.47
CA GLU A 862 112.69 -70.43 30.15
C GLU A 862 114.12 -69.95 29.91
N GLY A 863 115.02 -70.25 30.86
CA GLY A 863 116.42 -69.86 30.79
C GLY A 863 117.37 -70.79 31.52
N TRP A 864 118.66 -70.59 31.29
CA TRP A 864 119.72 -71.38 31.90
C TRP A 864 120.08 -70.84 33.28
N ASN A 865 120.00 -71.68 34.31
CA ASN A 865 120.25 -71.32 35.71
C ASN A 865 121.68 -71.63 36.19
N GLY A 866 122.63 -71.79 35.27
CA GLY A 866 124.02 -72.12 35.59
C GLY A 866 124.29 -73.57 36.01
N THR A 867 123.36 -74.50 35.78
CA THR A 867 123.57 -75.93 36.08
C THR A 867 124.06 -76.68 34.83
N LEU A 868 125.09 -77.53 34.97
CA LEU A 868 125.62 -78.38 33.91
C LEU A 868 124.84 -79.70 33.79
N PRO A 869 124.89 -80.37 32.62
CA PRO A 869 124.42 -81.75 32.49
C PRO A 869 125.12 -82.65 33.53
N GLY A 870 124.33 -83.23 34.44
CA GLY A 870 124.85 -83.99 35.60
C GLY A 870 124.68 -83.30 36.96
N GLY A 871 124.10 -82.10 37.01
CA GLY A 871 123.65 -81.43 38.25
C GLY A 871 124.69 -80.53 38.93
N ASN A 872 125.95 -80.57 38.49
CA ASN A 872 127.00 -79.69 39.01
C ASN A 872 126.81 -78.24 38.55
N LYS A 873 127.23 -77.27 39.37
CA LYS A 873 127.23 -75.85 38.99
C LYS A 873 128.31 -75.55 37.96
N ALA A 874 127.97 -74.69 37.01
CA ALA A 874 128.87 -74.18 35.99
C ALA A 874 129.95 -73.33 36.65
N GLY A 875 131.22 -73.61 36.34
CA GLY A 875 132.34 -72.80 36.86
C GLY A 875 132.34 -71.39 36.27
N ILE A 876 132.92 -70.43 37.00
CA ILE A 876 133.16 -69.06 36.52
C ILE A 876 133.86 -69.09 35.16
N GLY A 877 133.36 -68.30 34.22
CA GLY A 877 133.91 -68.20 32.88
C GLY A 877 132.86 -67.89 31.82
N SER A 878 133.29 -67.83 30.57
CA SER A 878 132.43 -67.51 29.44
C SER A 878 131.82 -68.76 28.81
N TYR A 879 130.53 -68.67 28.50
CA TYR A 879 129.72 -69.68 27.84
C TYR A 879 129.12 -69.09 26.57
N ILE A 880 129.02 -69.89 25.51
CA ILE A 880 128.49 -69.42 24.23
C ILE A 880 127.02 -69.75 24.13
N TRP A 881 126.22 -68.84 23.58
CA TRP A 881 124.80 -69.06 23.36
C TRP A 881 124.40 -68.80 21.92
N THR A 882 123.32 -69.48 21.50
CA THR A 882 122.66 -69.26 20.21
C THR A 882 121.16 -69.14 20.42
N LEU A 883 120.55 -68.13 19.81
CA LEU A 883 119.11 -67.91 19.77
C LEU A 883 118.64 -67.93 18.32
N GLU A 884 117.65 -68.75 18.01
CA GLU A 884 116.94 -68.76 16.74
C GLU A 884 115.46 -68.44 17.02
N TYR A 885 114.90 -67.43 16.35
CA TYR A 885 113.48 -67.13 16.47
C TYR A 885 112.88 -66.62 15.14
N GLU A 886 111.59 -66.90 14.93
CA GLU A 886 110.76 -66.37 13.85
C GLU A 886 109.62 -65.63 14.53
N SER A 887 109.43 -64.34 14.25
CA SER A 887 108.29 -63.57 14.76
C SER A 887 107.11 -63.67 13.80
N PHE A 888 105.90 -63.32 14.23
CA PHE A 888 104.78 -63.13 13.29
C PHE A 888 105.01 -61.98 12.30
N ASP A 889 105.94 -61.09 12.67
CA ASP A 889 106.28 -59.86 11.97
C ASP A 889 107.35 -60.03 10.88
N PHE A 890 108.24 -61.01 11.01
CA PHE A 890 109.28 -61.34 10.02
C PHE A 890 109.27 -62.85 9.69
N PRO A 891 109.13 -63.24 8.41
CA PRO A 891 109.10 -64.65 8.02
C PRO A 891 110.48 -65.34 8.09
N ASP A 892 111.56 -64.57 8.15
CA ASP A 892 112.91 -65.10 8.23
C ASP A 892 113.27 -65.55 9.64
N VAL A 893 113.93 -66.70 9.74
CA VAL A 893 114.48 -67.18 11.02
C VAL A 893 115.70 -66.34 11.36
N ILE A 894 115.57 -65.48 12.37
CA ILE A 894 116.65 -64.65 12.88
C ILE A 894 117.49 -65.49 13.83
N LYS A 895 118.80 -65.58 13.53
CA LYS A 895 119.79 -66.26 14.39
C LYS A 895 120.71 -65.22 15.03
N LYS A 896 120.80 -65.26 16.36
CA LYS A 896 121.77 -64.47 17.14
C LYS A 896 122.68 -65.42 17.90
N THR A 897 123.94 -65.02 18.05
CA THR A 897 124.93 -65.75 18.85
C THR A 897 125.69 -64.77 19.71
N GLY A 898 126.17 -65.22 20.87
CA GLY A 898 127.00 -64.39 21.73
C GLY A 898 127.64 -65.20 22.84
N ALA A 899 128.31 -64.50 23.75
CA ALA A 899 128.85 -65.07 24.97
C ALA A 899 128.11 -64.51 26.18
N VAL A 900 128.04 -65.30 27.24
CA VAL A 900 127.61 -64.87 28.58
C VAL A 900 128.69 -65.26 29.57
N THR A 901 129.01 -64.39 30.50
CA THR A 901 129.95 -64.68 31.59
C THR A 901 129.18 -65.12 32.83
N VAL A 902 129.47 -66.32 33.34
CA VAL A 902 129.04 -66.74 34.67
C VAL A 902 129.97 -66.10 35.68
N VAL A 903 129.41 -65.28 36.57
CA VAL A 903 130.07 -64.71 37.74
C VAL A 903 129.44 -65.36 38.99
N LEU A 904 130.23 -65.64 40.03
CA LEU A 904 129.70 -66.20 41.29
C LEU A 904 129.61 -65.12 42.37
#